data_AF-A0A934SA56-F1
#
_entry.id   AF-A0A934SA56-F1
#
_cell.length_a   1.000
_cell.length_b   1.000
_cell.length_c   1.000
_cell.angle_alpha   90.00
_cell.angle_beta   90.00
_cell.angle_gamma   90.00
#
_symmetry.space_group_name_H-M   'P 1'
#
loop_
_entity.id
_entity.type
_entity.pdbx_description
1 polymer ?
#
loop_
_entity_poly.entity_id
_entity_poly.type
_entity_poly.pdbx_seq_one_letter_code
_entity_poly.pdbx_strand_id
1 'polypeptide(L)'
;MKNRHRSFRRPFYPSEFPFANTPPSIRQACSIAFMAWIGFAGVMHGAEVSLSENDTLGTSSFADAGHWDNAAAPSAGNDYFTNSFVLRTPADDGMTYVFGGDSLKVATGGRLLGKTKGTQTIDFSSGDGLILDGGTFDQANSPNDSTQLIVTGKISVLSDSFLGALGSASNDSPNFEVLDVQAPISGAGVYLNIAGTANSGTNSGVVKFSAANPFSGVVTVAGPGNGFTASAVNRLLQLNHLDALQNATILLSSTQPNPLSFAASVNTGNFRIASVGGSTDQILEDTNGDPVTLEIGEGASSDMIYRGAFRGAGGLVKTGTNTMYLLGFDTYTGDTTIKSGVISLDYANFDDGSTVTVDTGAMLDLYHGENDRVAALVLGGVSQPEGIYDATTSPDFISGTGSIEVNTGPAGPQNIVMITSDTGNLMETSFNSDVGHWSSPGAPVSPNHYYTGPYTIRTAALKESGDGGTFAGDSLQIDIDGRFLGKAGASMVGNTVVETITVPKLVLNGGSFYQASAFGSSATLIVNGTMEVKSASVLGALGSGESNSATWETLDIASVISGEGDLTISGSINGGGNNGVVRLSAANPYTGQIAVEQPGNGAIASEHLRLLQLSHPNALQYATLALNTYVPDGISFDASANTAPFLVGCLTGTADQLLADTDGNAVTLNIGGNDGSSDYEGALTGPGSLVKSGTGTITLSGLNTYQGSTMVAGGTLRLESAGLSDSSKVSIAASGILELDHNETDVIGVLVLDGVAQAPGIYNSSNSGGHLTGSGSLQVTATQVGFAEFMNSFSGLSSEEMLPDADPDSDGLVNLMEYALDGFDPVVPNSSATLSSGEISYSKRQLAVENDDVTYQIEISSTLGTGSDPWVVVTPTVNDSSVISYTLPTGLNQIFARLVVRQK
;
A
#
# COMPACT_ATOMS: atom_id res chain seq x y z
N MET A 1 12.28 -5.21 47.17
CA MET A 1 11.75 -4.24 48.16
C MET A 1 12.84 -3.27 48.60
N LYS A 2 12.57 -1.96 48.44
CA LYS A 2 13.10 -0.76 49.13
C LYS A 2 14.58 -0.35 49.03
N ASN A 3 14.73 0.94 48.65
CA ASN A 3 15.84 1.90 48.75
C ASN A 3 16.80 1.91 47.54
N ARG A 4 17.20 3.05 46.93
CA ARG A 4 17.33 4.42 47.47
C ARG A 4 17.46 5.49 46.35
N HIS A 5 16.81 6.63 46.56
CA HIS A 5 16.99 8.02 46.04
C HIS A 5 18.10 8.42 45.04
N ARG A 6 17.75 9.26 44.04
CA ARG A 6 17.94 10.74 44.07
C ARG A 6 17.20 11.51 42.93
N SER A 7 16.33 12.43 43.37
CA SER A 7 16.03 13.81 42.84
C SER A 7 15.44 14.00 41.42
N PHE A 8 14.51 14.93 41.11
CA PHE A 8 14.29 16.29 41.63
C PHE A 8 12.85 16.83 41.32
N ARG A 9 12.30 17.63 42.25
CA ARG A 9 11.32 18.75 42.12
C ARG A 9 9.83 18.51 41.77
N ARG A 10 8.95 18.79 42.75
CA ARG A 10 7.53 19.19 42.64
C ARG A 10 7.28 20.48 43.45
N PRO A 11 6.26 21.30 43.11
CA PRO A 11 5.66 22.19 44.10
C PRO A 11 4.14 22.04 44.27
N PHE A 12 3.72 22.40 45.49
CA PHE A 12 2.38 22.57 46.05
C PHE A 12 1.69 23.87 45.58
N TYR A 13 0.35 23.91 45.62
CA TYR A 13 -0.54 25.09 45.72
C TYR A 13 -0.91 25.34 47.22
N PRO A 14 -1.65 26.40 47.69
CA PRO A 14 -2.48 27.44 47.01
C PRO A 14 -2.46 28.90 47.58
N SER A 15 -3.02 29.90 46.85
CA SER A 15 -4.01 30.93 47.32
C SER A 15 -4.21 32.15 46.35
N GLU A 16 -5.50 32.48 46.10
CA GLU A 16 -6.14 33.79 45.78
C GLU A 16 -6.14 34.45 44.35
N PHE A 17 -7.26 34.20 43.61
CA PHE A 17 -8.17 35.01 42.72
C PHE A 17 -7.75 36.32 41.96
N PRO A 18 -8.47 36.80 40.88
CA PRO A 18 -9.84 36.48 40.41
C PRO A 18 -10.08 36.26 38.87
N PHE A 19 -11.37 35.99 38.58
CA PHE A 19 -12.11 35.45 37.41
C PHE A 19 -12.16 36.19 36.04
N ALA A 20 -12.51 35.38 35.02
CA ALA A 20 -13.48 35.55 33.91
C ALA A 20 -12.85 35.49 32.49
N ASN A 21 -13.35 34.80 31.45
CA ASN A 21 -14.41 33.81 31.20
C ASN A 21 -14.11 33.19 29.81
N THR A 22 -14.17 31.86 29.67
CA THR A 22 -14.27 31.14 28.38
C THR A 22 -15.64 30.46 28.29
N PRO A 23 -16.32 30.43 27.12
CA PRO A 23 -17.63 29.80 26.97
C PRO A 23 -17.52 28.28 26.67
N PRO A 24 -18.50 27.46 27.10
CA PRO A 24 -18.50 26.02 26.86
C PRO A 24 -19.31 25.60 25.62
N SER A 25 -19.00 24.37 25.22
CA SER A 25 -19.47 23.55 24.11
C SER A 25 -20.97 23.24 24.04
N ILE A 26 -21.39 23.01 22.80
CA ILE A 26 -22.60 22.34 22.29
C ILE A 26 -22.94 21.06 23.06
N ARG A 27 -24.11 21.04 23.73
CA ARG A 27 -25.13 19.96 23.74
C ARG A 27 -26.23 20.32 24.74
N GLN A 28 -27.49 20.16 24.33
CA GLN A 28 -28.76 20.37 25.06
C GLN A 28 -29.33 21.79 25.11
N ALA A 29 -30.16 22.12 24.10
CA ALA A 29 -31.40 22.89 24.29
C ALA A 29 -32.29 22.76 23.05
N CYS A 30 -32.97 21.62 22.92
CA CYS A 30 -34.24 21.59 22.20
C CYS A 30 -35.27 22.28 23.09
N SER A 31 -36.14 23.07 22.45
CA SER A 31 -37.40 23.61 22.97
C SER A 31 -37.33 24.96 23.73
N ILE A 32 -38.02 25.93 23.11
CA ILE A 32 -38.64 27.16 23.66
C ILE A 32 -37.75 28.43 23.65
N ALA A 33 -37.91 29.23 22.60
CA ALA A 33 -38.00 30.69 22.69
C ALA A 33 -38.62 31.27 21.40
N PHE A 34 -39.94 31.38 21.41
CA PHE A 34 -40.73 32.20 20.49
C PHE A 34 -40.56 33.68 20.90
N MET A 35 -40.37 34.56 19.91
CA MET A 35 -40.40 36.04 20.00
C MET A 35 -39.29 36.76 20.78
N ALA A 36 -38.29 37.26 20.04
CA ALA A 36 -37.65 38.54 20.31
C ALA A 36 -37.35 39.24 18.98
N TRP A 37 -38.23 40.18 18.63
CA TRP A 37 -38.14 41.05 17.45
C TRP A 37 -37.14 42.18 17.77
N ILE A 38 -35.96 42.17 17.15
CA ILE A 38 -35.03 43.30 17.15
C ILE A 38 -35.04 43.87 15.74
N GLY A 39 -35.48 45.12 15.62
CA GLY A 39 -35.70 45.82 14.37
C GLY A 39 -34.42 46.00 13.56
N PHE A 40 -34.27 45.18 12.52
CA PHE A 40 -33.80 45.67 11.24
C PHE A 40 -34.90 46.56 10.64
N ALA A 41 -34.51 47.64 9.97
CA ALA A 41 -35.43 48.35 9.10
C ALA A 41 -35.91 47.35 8.03
N GLY A 42 -37.08 46.74 8.27
CA GLY A 42 -37.65 45.75 7.39
C GLY A 42 -37.96 46.41 6.06
N VAL A 43 -37.37 45.88 4.99
CA VAL A 43 -38.01 45.91 3.69
C VAL A 43 -39.39 45.30 3.91
N MET A 44 -40.47 46.03 3.62
CA MET A 44 -41.80 45.43 3.67
C MET A 44 -41.84 44.38 2.55
N HIS A 45 -41.65 43.10 2.91
CA HIS A 45 -41.88 42.01 1.96
C HIS A 45 -43.35 42.01 1.54
N GLY A 46 -43.56 41.59 0.29
CA GLY A 46 -44.87 41.51 -0.31
C GLY A 46 -45.77 40.43 0.31
N ALA A 47 -46.99 40.25 -0.19
CA ALA A 47 -47.74 39.06 0.20
C ALA A 47 -47.04 37.81 -0.37
N GLU A 48 -46.94 36.75 0.42
CA GLU A 48 -46.43 35.46 -0.04
C GLU A 48 -47.48 34.76 -0.89
N VAL A 49 -47.13 34.38 -2.11
CA VAL A 49 -48.01 33.78 -3.11
C VAL A 49 -47.44 32.43 -3.53
N SER A 50 -48.16 31.36 -3.23
CA SER A 50 -47.70 29.99 -3.49
C SER A 50 -48.25 29.41 -4.79
N LEU A 51 -47.39 28.68 -5.50
CA LEU A 51 -47.83 27.80 -6.58
C LEU A 51 -48.63 26.64 -5.95
N SER A 52 -49.85 26.43 -6.42
CA SER A 52 -50.79 25.46 -5.86
C SER A 52 -50.80 24.12 -6.59
N GLU A 53 -50.28 24.07 -7.82
CA GLU A 53 -50.16 22.84 -8.62
C GLU A 53 -49.10 22.97 -9.73
N ASN A 54 -48.73 21.85 -10.36
CA ASN A 54 -47.76 21.85 -11.46
C ASN A 54 -48.32 22.52 -12.72
N ASP A 55 -47.51 23.33 -13.37
CA ASP A 55 -47.77 23.71 -14.76
C ASP A 55 -47.78 22.48 -15.66
N THR A 56 -48.91 22.26 -16.33
CA THR A 56 -49.04 21.23 -17.36
C THR A 56 -48.15 21.53 -18.56
N LEU A 57 -47.84 20.51 -19.37
CA LEU A 57 -47.03 20.69 -20.57
C LEU A 57 -47.70 21.71 -21.53
N GLY A 58 -46.93 22.71 -21.97
CA GLY A 58 -47.42 23.76 -22.87
C GLY A 58 -48.10 24.94 -22.17
N THR A 59 -48.23 24.93 -20.84
CA THR A 59 -48.72 26.06 -20.04
C THR A 59 -47.58 26.70 -19.25
N SER A 60 -47.75 27.97 -18.85
CA SER A 60 -46.79 28.72 -18.04
C SER A 60 -47.56 29.57 -17.02
N SER A 61 -47.17 29.50 -15.74
CA SER A 61 -47.60 30.44 -14.70
C SER A 61 -46.54 31.52 -14.43
N PHE A 62 -45.47 31.60 -15.23
CA PHE A 62 -44.32 32.48 -14.97
C PHE A 62 -44.64 33.98 -15.13
N ALA A 63 -45.44 34.33 -16.16
CA ALA A 63 -45.86 35.70 -16.45
C ALA A 63 -47.39 35.84 -16.61
N ASP A 64 -48.11 34.72 -16.63
CA ASP A 64 -49.55 34.68 -16.83
C ASP A 64 -50.29 34.39 -15.52
N ALA A 65 -51.59 34.73 -15.48
CA ALA A 65 -52.48 34.22 -14.45
C ALA A 65 -52.60 32.70 -14.61
N GLY A 66 -52.56 31.97 -13.50
CA GLY A 66 -52.46 30.50 -13.54
C GLY A 66 -52.56 29.86 -12.16
N HIS A 67 -51.70 28.90 -11.90
CA HIS A 67 -51.72 28.02 -10.72
C HIS A 67 -51.20 28.69 -9.43
N TRP A 68 -51.33 30.01 -9.30
CA TRP A 68 -51.02 30.75 -8.07
C TRP A 68 -52.24 30.74 -7.15
N ASP A 69 -52.02 30.65 -5.84
CA ASP A 69 -53.10 30.63 -4.83
C ASP A 69 -53.98 31.90 -4.83
N ASN A 70 -53.43 33.03 -5.29
CA ASN A 70 -54.16 34.28 -5.51
C ASN A 70 -54.81 34.39 -6.90
N ALA A 71 -54.64 33.37 -7.76
CA ALA A 71 -55.12 33.26 -9.14
C ALA A 71 -54.73 34.42 -10.09
N ALA A 72 -53.78 35.26 -9.69
CA ALA A 72 -53.33 36.41 -10.46
C ALA A 72 -51.96 36.15 -11.08
N ALA A 73 -51.65 36.87 -12.16
CA ALA A 73 -50.29 36.86 -12.72
C ALA A 73 -49.28 37.43 -11.70
N PRO A 74 -48.00 37.01 -11.75
CA PRO A 74 -46.96 37.59 -10.93
C PRO A 74 -46.92 39.12 -11.04
N SER A 75 -46.89 39.81 -9.90
CA SER A 75 -46.93 41.28 -9.83
C SER A 75 -46.15 41.82 -8.64
N ALA A 76 -45.61 43.04 -8.80
CA ALA A 76 -44.72 43.66 -7.84
C ALA A 76 -45.40 43.86 -6.48
N GLY A 77 -44.61 43.80 -5.41
CA GLY A 77 -45.10 43.83 -4.04
C GLY A 77 -45.60 42.47 -3.53
N ASN A 78 -45.22 41.36 -4.18
CA ASN A 78 -45.50 39.98 -3.74
C ASN A 78 -44.26 39.10 -3.96
N ASP A 79 -44.07 38.14 -3.06
CA ASP A 79 -43.02 37.13 -3.11
C ASP A 79 -43.64 35.78 -3.50
N TYR A 80 -43.05 35.11 -4.49
CA TYR A 80 -43.64 33.92 -5.11
C TYR A 80 -42.86 32.66 -4.79
N PHE A 81 -43.56 31.54 -4.55
CA PHE A 81 -42.95 30.30 -4.07
C PHE A 81 -43.44 29.08 -4.87
N THR A 82 -42.52 28.23 -5.33
CA THR A 82 -42.89 27.03 -6.11
C THR A 82 -43.48 25.88 -5.27
N ASN A 83 -43.30 25.89 -3.94
CA ASN A 83 -43.46 24.70 -3.10
C ASN A 83 -42.70 23.51 -3.71
N SER A 84 -43.30 22.32 -3.75
CA SER A 84 -42.76 21.13 -4.44
C SER A 84 -43.31 20.96 -5.87
N PHE A 85 -43.82 22.04 -6.47
CA PHE A 85 -44.42 22.01 -7.80
C PHE A 85 -43.46 22.54 -8.87
N VAL A 86 -43.82 22.27 -10.13
CA VAL A 86 -43.10 22.67 -11.34
C VAL A 86 -43.71 23.93 -11.92
N LEU A 87 -42.96 25.03 -11.92
CA LEU A 87 -43.23 26.26 -12.66
C LEU A 87 -42.54 26.18 -14.02
N ARG A 88 -43.24 26.53 -15.11
CA ARG A 88 -42.69 26.55 -16.48
C ARG A 88 -42.55 27.96 -17.01
N THR A 89 -41.46 28.26 -17.71
CA THR A 89 -41.35 29.51 -18.49
C THR A 89 -42.21 29.44 -19.76
N PRO A 90 -42.58 30.59 -20.37
CA PRO A 90 -43.27 30.60 -21.67
C PRO A 90 -42.43 29.96 -22.76
N ALA A 91 -43.03 29.31 -23.77
CA ALA A 91 -42.32 28.49 -24.77
C ALA A 91 -42.15 29.17 -26.14
N ASP A 92 -41.60 30.39 -26.14
CA ASP A 92 -41.40 31.23 -27.32
C ASP A 92 -39.92 31.47 -27.65
N ASP A 93 -39.64 31.94 -28.88
CA ASP A 93 -38.31 32.26 -29.38
C ASP A 93 -38.12 33.78 -29.53
N GLY A 94 -36.93 34.29 -29.19
CA GLY A 94 -36.52 35.69 -29.30
C GLY A 94 -37.10 36.64 -28.26
N MET A 95 -37.86 36.15 -27.29
CA MET A 95 -38.58 36.98 -26.31
C MET A 95 -37.81 37.15 -25.00
N THR A 96 -38.05 38.28 -24.33
CA THR A 96 -37.60 38.55 -22.96
C THR A 96 -38.81 38.64 -22.03
N TYR A 97 -38.79 37.89 -20.94
CA TYR A 97 -39.82 37.93 -19.90
C TYR A 97 -39.20 38.38 -18.57
N VAL A 98 -39.67 39.51 -18.05
CA VAL A 98 -39.32 39.98 -16.71
C VAL A 98 -40.26 39.34 -15.71
N PHE A 99 -39.75 38.73 -14.66
CA PHE A 99 -40.59 38.18 -13.61
C PHE A 99 -41.38 39.30 -12.91
N GLY A 100 -42.69 39.16 -12.84
CA GLY A 100 -43.55 40.25 -12.36
C GLY A 100 -43.48 40.49 -10.85
N GLY A 101 -43.11 39.48 -10.05
CA GLY A 101 -43.00 39.55 -8.59
C GLY A 101 -41.69 40.16 -8.08
N ASP A 102 -41.62 40.40 -6.77
CA ASP A 102 -40.41 40.90 -6.09
C ASP A 102 -39.36 39.80 -5.93
N SER A 103 -39.79 38.56 -5.70
CA SER A 103 -38.91 37.38 -5.71
C SER A 103 -39.63 36.13 -6.22
N LEU A 104 -38.85 35.20 -6.77
CA LEU A 104 -39.29 33.83 -7.04
C LEU A 104 -38.40 32.86 -6.26
N LYS A 105 -38.96 32.19 -5.25
CA LYS A 105 -38.29 31.15 -4.48
C LYS A 105 -38.61 29.77 -5.03
N VAL A 106 -37.57 29.07 -5.48
CA VAL A 106 -37.62 27.65 -5.83
C VAL A 106 -37.26 26.84 -4.59
N ALA A 107 -38.29 26.40 -3.88
CA ALA A 107 -38.16 25.69 -2.61
C ALA A 107 -37.77 24.22 -2.80
N THR A 108 -37.46 23.52 -1.69
CA THR A 108 -37.09 22.10 -1.70
C THR A 108 -38.16 21.23 -2.38
N GLY A 109 -37.72 20.44 -3.38
CA GLY A 109 -38.59 19.61 -4.21
C GLY A 109 -39.36 20.37 -5.29
N GLY A 110 -39.28 21.70 -5.31
CA GLY A 110 -39.83 22.56 -6.35
C GLY A 110 -38.91 22.69 -7.54
N ARG A 111 -39.48 23.06 -8.70
CA ARG A 111 -38.72 23.16 -9.94
C ARG A 111 -39.13 24.35 -10.79
N LEU A 112 -38.16 25.17 -11.18
CA LEU A 112 -38.30 26.08 -12.31
C LEU A 112 -37.82 25.36 -13.58
N LEU A 113 -38.66 25.28 -14.59
CA LEU A 113 -38.39 24.54 -15.81
C LEU A 113 -38.47 25.44 -17.03
N GLY A 114 -37.31 25.80 -17.54
CA GLY A 114 -37.10 26.47 -18.81
C GLY A 114 -37.65 25.68 -19.98
N LYS A 115 -38.50 26.33 -20.77
CA LYS A 115 -39.07 25.82 -22.02
C LYS A 115 -38.84 26.88 -23.08
N THR A 116 -37.99 26.62 -24.06
CA THR A 116 -37.72 27.57 -25.14
C THR A 116 -37.77 26.83 -26.48
N LYS A 117 -38.14 27.53 -27.57
CA LYS A 117 -38.09 26.98 -28.94
C LYS A 117 -36.87 27.47 -29.74
N GLY A 118 -36.00 28.22 -29.08
CA GLY A 118 -34.83 28.90 -29.63
C GLY A 118 -34.13 29.65 -28.50
N THR A 119 -33.81 30.93 -28.68
CA THR A 119 -33.19 31.76 -27.63
C THR A 119 -34.25 32.57 -26.87
N GLN A 120 -34.31 32.43 -25.55
CA GLN A 120 -35.20 33.22 -24.70
C GLN A 120 -34.41 33.84 -23.55
N THR A 121 -34.81 35.03 -23.11
CA THR A 121 -34.28 35.65 -21.89
C THR A 121 -35.35 35.69 -20.80
N ILE A 122 -35.00 35.22 -19.61
CA ILE A 122 -35.78 35.40 -18.39
C ILE A 122 -35.00 36.35 -17.48
N ASP A 123 -35.67 37.41 -17.04
CA ASP A 123 -35.06 38.46 -16.22
C ASP A 123 -35.67 38.49 -14.81
N PHE A 124 -34.81 38.31 -13.82
CA PHE A 124 -35.11 38.41 -12.39
C PHE A 124 -34.51 39.68 -11.78
N SER A 125 -34.57 40.80 -12.51
CA SER A 125 -34.03 42.09 -12.07
C SER A 125 -34.92 42.80 -11.04
N SER A 126 -36.18 42.39 -10.89
CA SER A 126 -37.10 42.89 -9.87
C SER A 126 -36.71 42.42 -8.47
N GLY A 127 -36.95 43.28 -7.47
CA GLY A 127 -36.77 42.99 -6.05
C GLY A 127 -35.49 42.21 -5.70
N ASP A 128 -35.70 41.06 -5.05
CA ASP A 128 -34.68 40.10 -4.60
C ASP A 128 -34.35 39.03 -5.66
N GLY A 129 -35.11 38.98 -6.76
CA GLY A 129 -34.83 38.13 -7.92
C GLY A 129 -35.15 36.65 -7.70
N LEU A 130 -34.33 35.77 -8.26
CA LEU A 130 -34.49 34.32 -8.13
C LEU A 130 -33.80 33.81 -6.86
N ILE A 131 -34.52 33.08 -6.02
CA ILE A 131 -34.01 32.47 -4.79
C ILE A 131 -34.05 30.95 -4.95
N LEU A 132 -32.90 30.29 -4.91
CA LEU A 132 -32.77 28.84 -4.91
C LEU A 132 -32.62 28.34 -3.46
N ASP A 133 -33.62 27.64 -2.94
CA ASP A 133 -33.66 27.16 -1.54
C ASP A 133 -34.00 25.67 -1.49
N GLY A 134 -33.10 24.85 -2.03
CA GLY A 134 -33.26 23.39 -2.09
C GLY A 134 -33.89 22.88 -3.39
N GLY A 135 -34.24 23.79 -4.30
CA GLY A 135 -34.98 23.50 -5.52
C GLY A 135 -34.10 23.28 -6.76
N THR A 136 -34.75 22.95 -7.87
CA THR A 136 -34.10 22.72 -9.16
C THR A 136 -34.46 23.77 -10.18
N PHE A 137 -33.49 24.29 -10.92
CA PHE A 137 -33.72 25.09 -12.12
C PHE A 137 -33.06 24.42 -13.33
N ASP A 138 -33.90 23.92 -14.24
CA ASP A 138 -33.44 23.27 -15.46
C ASP A 138 -33.93 23.98 -16.72
N GLN A 139 -33.11 24.02 -17.75
CA GLN A 139 -33.58 24.16 -19.13
C GLN A 139 -33.87 22.76 -19.68
N ALA A 140 -35.06 22.52 -20.26
CA ALA A 140 -35.36 21.21 -20.85
C ALA A 140 -36.37 21.30 -22.00
N ASN A 141 -35.93 21.11 -23.25
CA ASN A 141 -36.84 21.06 -24.40
C ASN A 141 -36.93 19.65 -25.02
N SER A 142 -37.60 19.49 -26.16
CA SER A 142 -37.68 18.21 -26.89
C SER A 142 -36.32 17.87 -27.54
N PRO A 143 -35.88 16.58 -27.60
CA PRO A 143 -34.49 16.16 -27.84
C PRO A 143 -33.86 16.43 -29.23
N ASN A 144 -34.29 17.45 -29.98
CA ASN A 144 -33.78 17.77 -31.32
C ASN A 144 -33.68 19.28 -31.63
N ASP A 145 -33.87 20.17 -30.66
CA ASP A 145 -33.85 21.62 -30.89
C ASP A 145 -32.60 22.26 -30.23
N SER A 146 -31.90 23.14 -30.95
CA SER A 146 -30.85 23.98 -30.36
C SER A 146 -31.51 25.14 -29.61
N THR A 147 -31.54 25.07 -28.28
CA THR A 147 -32.28 26.07 -27.48
C THR A 147 -31.45 26.62 -26.33
N GLN A 148 -31.53 27.93 -26.14
CA GLN A 148 -30.81 28.66 -25.10
C GLN A 148 -31.80 29.42 -24.23
N LEU A 149 -31.70 29.20 -22.92
CA LEU A 149 -32.35 30.02 -21.92
C LEU A 149 -31.30 30.91 -21.26
N ILE A 150 -31.40 32.20 -21.49
CA ILE A 150 -30.57 33.23 -20.88
C ILE A 150 -31.25 33.70 -19.59
N VAL A 151 -30.52 33.70 -18.49
CA VAL A 151 -31.01 34.16 -17.19
C VAL A 151 -30.28 35.43 -16.80
N THR A 152 -31.03 36.51 -16.62
CA THR A 152 -30.52 37.84 -16.23
C THR A 152 -31.18 38.28 -14.91
N GLY A 153 -30.70 39.38 -14.31
CA GLY A 153 -31.18 39.86 -13.02
C GLY A 153 -30.28 39.42 -11.86
N LYS A 154 -30.84 38.83 -10.80
CA LYS A 154 -30.09 38.37 -9.62
C LYS A 154 -30.49 36.95 -9.21
N ILE A 155 -29.53 36.17 -8.72
CA ILE A 155 -29.77 34.84 -8.15
C ILE A 155 -29.16 34.77 -6.74
N SER A 156 -29.91 34.22 -5.78
CA SER A 156 -29.44 33.93 -4.42
C SER A 156 -29.63 32.45 -4.09
N VAL A 157 -28.60 31.78 -3.59
CA VAL A 157 -28.64 30.37 -3.18
C VAL A 157 -28.63 30.31 -1.65
N LEU A 158 -29.70 29.80 -1.06
CA LEU A 158 -29.89 29.71 0.41
C LEU A 158 -29.71 28.29 0.96
N SER A 159 -29.97 27.28 0.12
CA SER A 159 -29.78 25.86 0.44
C SER A 159 -29.34 25.09 -0.80
N ASP A 160 -28.85 23.86 -0.62
CA ASP A 160 -28.31 23.01 -1.69
C ASP A 160 -29.27 22.86 -2.87
N SER A 161 -28.90 23.44 -4.01
CA SER A 161 -29.80 23.59 -5.16
C SER A 161 -29.16 23.02 -6.43
N PHE A 162 -29.97 22.89 -7.48
CA PHE A 162 -29.56 22.23 -8.73
C PHE A 162 -29.76 23.14 -9.92
N LEU A 163 -28.76 23.20 -10.79
CA LEU A 163 -28.85 23.77 -12.13
C LEU A 163 -28.60 22.69 -13.17
N GLY A 164 -29.39 22.70 -14.24
CA GLY A 164 -29.23 21.72 -15.32
C GLY A 164 -29.69 22.21 -16.68
N ALA A 165 -29.17 21.55 -17.71
CA ALA A 165 -29.64 21.68 -19.08
C ALA A 165 -29.85 20.27 -19.62
N LEU A 166 -31.11 19.86 -19.79
CA LEU A 166 -31.51 18.53 -20.21
C LEU A 166 -31.67 18.51 -21.73
N GLY A 167 -30.88 17.69 -22.42
CA GLY A 167 -30.83 17.71 -23.88
C GLY A 167 -30.82 16.39 -24.63
N SER A 168 -30.49 16.45 -25.92
CA SER A 168 -30.38 15.32 -26.88
C SER A 168 -29.29 14.29 -26.49
N ALA A 169 -28.94 13.31 -27.33
CA ALA A 169 -27.99 12.26 -26.92
C ALA A 169 -26.51 12.72 -26.74
N SER A 170 -26.11 13.93 -27.19
CA SER A 170 -24.74 14.47 -26.98
C SER A 170 -24.62 16.02 -27.08
N ASN A 171 -23.67 16.63 -26.35
CA ASN A 171 -23.31 18.08 -26.39
C ASN A 171 -22.37 18.50 -27.54
N ASP A 172 -21.89 17.53 -28.35
CA ASP A 172 -21.22 17.80 -29.64
C ASP A 172 -22.20 17.92 -30.81
N SER A 173 -23.49 17.65 -30.55
CA SER A 173 -24.55 17.85 -31.53
C SER A 173 -24.78 19.36 -31.73
N PRO A 174 -25.18 19.84 -32.92
CA PRO A 174 -25.70 21.20 -33.07
C PRO A 174 -26.99 21.45 -32.25
N ASN A 175 -27.62 20.39 -31.72
CA ASN A 175 -28.92 20.40 -31.06
C ASN A 175 -28.82 20.04 -29.57
N PHE A 176 -28.10 20.86 -28.79
CA PHE A 176 -28.05 20.74 -27.33
C PHE A 176 -28.68 21.96 -26.65
N GLU A 177 -29.16 21.73 -25.44
CA GLU A 177 -29.80 22.72 -24.60
C GLU A 177 -28.75 23.48 -23.79
N VAL A 178 -28.94 24.79 -23.69
CA VAL A 178 -28.07 25.70 -22.94
C VAL A 178 -28.87 26.43 -21.87
N LEU A 179 -28.43 26.32 -20.62
CA LEU A 179 -28.81 27.25 -19.56
C LEU A 179 -27.68 28.26 -19.39
N ASP A 180 -27.85 29.47 -19.90
CA ASP A 180 -26.85 30.53 -19.85
C ASP A 180 -27.17 31.51 -18.72
N VAL A 181 -26.45 31.40 -17.62
CA VAL A 181 -26.59 32.25 -16.45
C VAL A 181 -25.70 33.48 -16.62
N GLN A 182 -26.33 34.60 -16.94
CA GLN A 182 -25.71 35.93 -17.03
C GLN A 182 -26.01 36.78 -15.78
N ALA A 183 -26.87 36.30 -14.89
CA ALA A 183 -27.14 36.93 -13.60
C ALA A 183 -26.02 36.62 -12.59
N PRO A 184 -25.53 37.60 -11.81
CA PRO A 184 -24.67 37.32 -10.67
C PRO A 184 -25.38 36.41 -9.65
N ILE A 185 -24.68 35.35 -9.23
CA ILE A 185 -25.12 34.40 -8.22
C ILE A 185 -24.48 34.77 -6.88
N SER A 186 -25.28 34.88 -5.83
CA SER A 186 -24.84 35.04 -4.45
C SER A 186 -25.19 33.82 -3.59
N GLY A 187 -24.46 33.61 -2.51
CA GLY A 187 -24.57 32.45 -1.63
C GLY A 187 -23.21 32.06 -1.07
N ALA A 188 -23.18 31.56 0.16
CA ALA A 188 -21.97 31.16 0.87
C ALA A 188 -22.22 29.88 1.67
N GLY A 189 -21.26 28.94 1.67
CA GLY A 189 -21.36 27.71 2.46
C GLY A 189 -22.48 26.74 2.05
N VAL A 190 -22.99 26.86 0.82
CA VAL A 190 -24.06 26.01 0.25
C VAL A 190 -23.57 25.34 -1.03
N TYR A 191 -24.23 24.25 -1.44
CA TYR A 191 -23.93 23.55 -2.68
C TYR A 191 -24.79 24.04 -3.84
N LEU A 192 -24.15 24.33 -4.97
CA LEU A 192 -24.79 24.50 -6.27
C LEU A 192 -24.39 23.34 -7.15
N ASN A 193 -25.29 22.39 -7.32
CA ASN A 193 -25.02 21.15 -8.05
C ASN A 193 -25.35 21.36 -9.53
N ILE A 194 -24.34 21.25 -10.38
CA ILE A 194 -24.52 21.20 -11.83
C ILE A 194 -24.80 19.75 -12.18
N ALA A 195 -26.09 19.42 -12.25
CA ALA A 195 -26.59 18.08 -12.54
C ALA A 195 -28.00 18.19 -13.12
N GLY A 196 -28.28 17.46 -14.19
CA GLY A 196 -29.65 17.26 -14.62
C GLY A 196 -30.36 16.33 -13.64
N THR A 197 -31.51 16.73 -13.11
CA THR A 197 -32.36 15.81 -12.34
C THR A 197 -32.76 14.60 -13.19
N ALA A 198 -32.94 13.44 -12.55
CA ALA A 198 -33.36 12.20 -13.17
C ALA A 198 -34.78 12.29 -13.77
N ASN A 199 -34.92 12.96 -14.91
CA ASN A 199 -35.93 12.61 -15.90
C ASN A 199 -35.31 11.58 -16.85
N SER A 200 -36.12 10.72 -17.45
CA SER A 200 -35.72 9.59 -18.32
C SER A 200 -35.03 9.97 -19.64
N GLY A 201 -34.39 11.14 -19.73
CA GLY A 201 -33.56 11.58 -20.85
C GLY A 201 -32.09 11.56 -20.47
N THR A 202 -31.23 11.20 -21.42
CA THR A 202 -29.77 11.29 -21.31
C THR A 202 -29.38 12.76 -21.15
N ASN A 203 -28.92 13.16 -19.96
CA ASN A 203 -28.55 14.54 -19.70
C ASN A 203 -27.26 14.90 -20.46
N SER A 204 -27.31 15.91 -21.34
CA SER A 204 -26.22 16.26 -22.26
C SER A 204 -26.11 17.77 -22.55
N GLY A 205 -26.92 18.63 -21.94
CA GLY A 205 -26.84 20.08 -22.18
C GLY A 205 -25.68 20.74 -21.45
N VAL A 206 -25.53 22.05 -21.65
CA VAL A 206 -24.45 22.86 -21.07
C VAL A 206 -25.03 23.94 -20.17
N VAL A 207 -24.56 23.99 -18.92
CA VAL A 207 -24.77 25.16 -18.06
C VAL A 207 -23.60 26.13 -18.28
N LYS A 208 -23.88 27.38 -18.64
CA LYS A 208 -22.86 28.42 -18.85
C LYS A 208 -22.96 29.46 -17.77
N PHE A 209 -21.82 29.83 -17.19
CA PHE A 209 -21.71 31.00 -16.32
C PHE A 209 -21.00 32.11 -17.08
N SER A 210 -21.76 33.12 -17.49
CA SER A 210 -21.34 34.17 -18.42
C SER A 210 -21.15 35.54 -17.78
N ALA A 211 -21.23 35.62 -16.45
CA ALA A 211 -20.99 36.83 -15.67
C ALA A 211 -20.04 36.54 -14.50
N ALA A 212 -19.41 37.60 -13.98
CA ALA A 212 -18.70 37.51 -12.70
C ALA A 212 -19.68 37.21 -11.56
N ASN A 213 -19.38 36.21 -10.73
CA ASN A 213 -20.27 35.81 -9.64
C ASN A 213 -19.62 35.99 -8.27
N PRO A 214 -20.31 36.63 -7.30
CA PRO A 214 -19.86 36.69 -5.92
C PRO A 214 -20.06 35.37 -5.14
N PHE A 215 -20.60 34.32 -5.77
CA PHE A 215 -20.85 33.02 -5.13
C PHE A 215 -19.59 32.44 -4.51
N SER A 216 -19.67 32.10 -3.23
CA SER A 216 -18.56 31.56 -2.41
C SER A 216 -18.91 30.22 -1.75
N GLY A 217 -19.88 29.50 -2.33
CA GLY A 217 -20.21 28.13 -1.98
C GLY A 217 -19.42 27.10 -2.78
N VAL A 218 -19.91 25.87 -2.77
CA VAL A 218 -19.33 24.74 -3.53
C VAL A 218 -20.14 24.52 -4.80
N VAL A 219 -19.48 24.48 -5.95
CA VAL A 219 -20.06 24.06 -7.23
C VAL A 219 -19.67 22.62 -7.49
N THR A 220 -20.62 21.69 -7.38
CA THR A 220 -20.38 20.29 -7.69
C THR A 220 -20.70 20.04 -9.15
N VAL A 221 -19.76 19.47 -9.91
CA VAL A 221 -19.99 19.04 -11.29
C VAL A 221 -19.98 17.51 -11.33
N ALA A 222 -21.15 16.92 -11.16
CA ALA A 222 -21.32 15.47 -11.04
C ALA A 222 -21.63 14.82 -12.39
N GLY A 223 -21.20 13.56 -12.57
CA GLY A 223 -21.60 12.76 -13.73
C GLY A 223 -23.11 12.47 -13.64
N PRO A 224 -23.90 12.67 -14.70
CA PRO A 224 -25.32 12.38 -14.62
C PRO A 224 -25.53 10.86 -14.55
N GLY A 225 -26.47 10.42 -13.72
CA GLY A 225 -26.91 9.04 -13.70
C GLY A 225 -27.58 8.71 -15.04
N ASN A 226 -26.89 7.90 -15.86
CA ASN A 226 -27.30 7.31 -17.14
C ASN A 226 -26.83 8.03 -18.41
N GLY A 227 -25.77 7.50 -19.04
CA GLY A 227 -25.55 7.59 -20.49
C GLY A 227 -25.07 8.94 -21.04
N PHE A 228 -24.52 9.82 -20.21
CA PHE A 228 -23.83 11.01 -20.68
C PHE A 228 -22.46 10.65 -21.27
N THR A 229 -22.24 11.10 -22.50
CA THR A 229 -20.92 11.13 -23.12
C THR A 229 -20.52 12.60 -23.21
N ALA A 230 -19.53 13.01 -22.42
CA ALA A 230 -18.98 14.36 -22.53
C ALA A 230 -18.35 14.55 -23.91
N SER A 231 -18.69 15.66 -24.56
CA SER A 231 -18.09 16.15 -25.80
C SER A 231 -16.62 16.57 -25.60
N ALA A 232 -15.85 16.55 -26.69
CA ALA A 232 -14.49 17.08 -26.71
C ALA A 232 -14.44 18.62 -26.60
N VAL A 233 -15.54 19.31 -26.95
CA VAL A 233 -15.63 20.77 -27.13
C VAL A 233 -16.45 21.44 -26.03
N ASN A 234 -17.64 20.92 -25.71
CA ASN A 234 -18.55 21.50 -24.72
C ASN A 234 -18.77 20.54 -23.57
N ARG A 235 -18.70 21.02 -22.33
CA ARG A 235 -18.77 20.17 -21.13
C ARG A 235 -20.00 20.50 -20.30
N LEU A 236 -20.24 19.77 -19.20
CA LEU A 236 -21.45 19.95 -18.39
C LEU A 236 -21.56 21.38 -17.83
N LEU A 237 -20.42 21.93 -17.40
CA LEU A 237 -20.26 23.33 -17.02
C LEU A 237 -19.30 24.03 -18.00
N GLN A 238 -19.67 25.21 -18.47
CA GLN A 238 -18.80 26.09 -19.25
C GLN A 238 -18.61 27.44 -18.54
N LEU A 239 -17.37 27.89 -18.42
CA LEU A 239 -17.05 29.23 -17.93
C LEU A 239 -16.93 30.17 -19.13
N ASN A 240 -17.86 31.10 -19.21
CA ASN A 240 -17.92 32.14 -20.23
C ASN A 240 -17.45 33.50 -19.72
N HIS A 241 -16.87 33.55 -18.52
CA HIS A 241 -16.28 34.72 -17.92
C HIS A 241 -15.08 34.29 -17.05
N LEU A 242 -14.00 35.09 -17.04
CA LEU A 242 -12.79 34.77 -16.28
C LEU A 242 -13.07 34.62 -14.78
N ASP A 243 -13.91 35.51 -14.25
CA ASP A 243 -14.29 35.54 -12.83
C ASP A 243 -15.64 34.85 -12.54
N ALA A 244 -16.06 33.91 -13.42
CA ALA A 244 -17.34 33.23 -13.27
C ALA A 244 -17.47 32.48 -11.94
N LEU A 245 -16.36 31.98 -11.38
CA LEU A 245 -16.32 31.19 -10.14
C LEU A 245 -15.15 31.54 -9.22
N GLN A 246 -14.62 32.77 -9.32
CA GLN A 246 -13.41 33.19 -8.62
C GLN A 246 -13.41 32.95 -7.10
N ASN A 247 -14.59 32.96 -6.46
CA ASN A 247 -14.74 32.79 -5.01
C ASN A 247 -15.28 31.41 -4.63
N ALA A 248 -15.55 30.53 -5.59
CA ALA A 248 -16.21 29.24 -5.37
C ALA A 248 -15.22 28.06 -5.38
N THR A 249 -15.51 27.06 -4.54
CA THR A 249 -14.87 25.75 -4.62
C THR A 249 -15.54 24.93 -5.71
N ILE A 250 -14.78 24.37 -6.64
CA ILE A 250 -15.29 23.42 -7.63
C ILE A 250 -14.96 22.00 -7.21
N LEU A 251 -15.97 21.14 -7.13
CA LEU A 251 -15.81 19.71 -6.86
C LEU A 251 -16.10 18.91 -8.14
N LEU A 252 -15.05 18.30 -8.71
CA LEU A 252 -15.11 17.49 -9.92
C LEU A 252 -15.24 16.00 -9.54
N SER A 253 -16.46 15.49 -9.57
CA SER A 253 -16.79 14.11 -9.13
C SER A 253 -17.56 13.33 -10.21
N SER A 254 -17.20 13.53 -11.47
CA SER A 254 -17.79 12.86 -12.62
C SER A 254 -17.12 11.52 -12.91
N THR A 255 -17.92 10.52 -13.29
CA THR A 255 -17.44 9.23 -13.80
C THR A 255 -16.88 9.33 -15.22
N GLN A 256 -17.10 10.46 -15.91
CA GLN A 256 -16.55 10.78 -17.22
C GLN A 256 -15.47 11.88 -17.09
N PRO A 257 -14.35 11.79 -17.83
CA PRO A 257 -13.23 12.71 -17.71
C PRO A 257 -13.59 14.11 -18.24
N ASN A 258 -13.08 15.12 -17.54
CA ASN A 258 -13.23 16.56 -17.78
C ASN A 258 -14.69 17.01 -17.92
N PRO A 259 -15.30 17.51 -16.85
CA PRO A 259 -16.67 17.99 -16.87
C PRO A 259 -16.78 19.53 -16.94
N LEU A 260 -15.66 20.26 -16.88
CA LEU A 260 -15.57 21.71 -17.03
C LEU A 260 -14.98 22.10 -18.40
N SER A 261 -15.51 23.15 -19.03
CA SER A 261 -14.99 23.79 -20.26
C SER A 261 -14.77 25.28 -20.06
N PHE A 262 -13.91 25.85 -20.89
CA PHE A 262 -13.59 27.28 -20.90
C PHE A 262 -13.97 27.87 -22.26
N ALA A 263 -14.67 29.00 -22.29
CA ALA A 263 -15.08 29.60 -23.56
C ALA A 263 -13.94 30.34 -24.24
N ALA A 264 -13.66 29.98 -25.49
CA ALA A 264 -12.60 30.62 -26.28
C ALA A 264 -12.83 32.13 -26.48
N SER A 265 -14.09 32.58 -26.49
CA SER A 265 -14.44 33.99 -26.66
C SER A 265 -13.94 34.90 -25.54
N VAL A 266 -13.58 34.36 -24.38
CA VAL A 266 -13.08 35.13 -23.23
C VAL A 266 -11.68 34.70 -22.77
N ASN A 267 -11.02 33.78 -23.50
CA ASN A 267 -9.67 33.31 -23.22
C ASN A 267 -8.61 34.40 -23.51
N THR A 268 -8.62 35.45 -22.69
CA THR A 268 -7.75 36.65 -22.81
C THR A 268 -6.95 36.90 -21.52
N GLY A 269 -7.08 36.00 -20.54
CA GLY A 269 -6.45 36.03 -19.23
C GLY A 269 -6.78 34.75 -18.46
N ASN A 270 -6.53 34.74 -17.15
CA ASN A 270 -6.72 33.53 -16.34
C ASN A 270 -8.19 33.34 -15.95
N PHE A 271 -8.70 32.13 -16.11
CA PHE A 271 -9.95 31.74 -15.46
C PHE A 271 -9.67 31.54 -13.97
N ARG A 272 -10.50 32.12 -13.11
CA ARG A 272 -10.27 32.15 -11.66
C ARG A 272 -11.27 31.29 -10.92
N ILE A 273 -10.75 30.51 -9.98
CA ILE A 273 -11.53 29.73 -9.02
C ILE A 273 -10.93 29.84 -7.62
N ALA A 274 -11.74 29.67 -6.57
CA ALA A 274 -11.21 29.70 -5.21
C ALA A 274 -10.43 28.41 -4.92
N SER A 275 -11.03 27.25 -5.17
CA SER A 275 -10.37 25.98 -5.02
C SER A 275 -10.96 24.93 -5.96
N VAL A 276 -10.20 23.86 -6.15
CA VAL A 276 -10.62 22.68 -6.90
C VAL A 276 -10.43 21.45 -6.02
N GLY A 277 -11.33 20.48 -6.15
CA GLY A 277 -11.20 19.18 -5.52
C GLY A 277 -11.92 18.11 -6.33
N GLY A 278 -11.84 16.87 -5.85
CA GLY A 278 -12.44 15.70 -6.51
C GLY A 278 -11.40 14.84 -7.22
N SER A 279 -11.87 13.90 -8.03
CA SER A 279 -11.05 12.81 -8.59
C SER A 279 -11.16 12.65 -10.11
N THR A 280 -11.86 13.55 -10.79
CA THR A 280 -12.02 13.53 -12.23
C THR A 280 -10.94 14.37 -12.90
N ASP A 281 -10.27 13.86 -13.93
CA ASP A 281 -9.32 14.63 -14.74
C ASP A 281 -9.94 15.88 -15.36
N GLN A 282 -9.13 16.91 -15.59
CA GLN A 282 -9.53 18.17 -16.20
C GLN A 282 -8.53 18.65 -17.27
N ILE A 283 -9.00 18.84 -18.51
CA ILE A 283 -8.22 19.44 -19.60
C ILE A 283 -8.24 20.98 -19.50
N LEU A 284 -7.08 21.60 -19.64
CA LEU A 284 -6.82 23.04 -19.60
C LEU A 284 -6.75 23.65 -21.02
N GLU A 285 -7.82 23.45 -21.78
CA GLU A 285 -7.98 24.00 -23.13
C GLU A 285 -9.37 24.62 -23.24
N ASP A 286 -9.49 25.66 -24.04
CA ASP A 286 -10.77 26.27 -24.34
C ASP A 286 -11.54 25.49 -25.42
N THR A 287 -12.73 25.95 -25.75
CA THR A 287 -13.59 25.32 -26.76
C THR A 287 -13.03 25.31 -28.19
N ASN A 288 -11.92 26.01 -28.47
CA ASN A 288 -11.19 25.93 -29.74
C ASN A 288 -9.96 25.01 -29.64
N GLY A 289 -9.64 24.49 -28.45
CA GLY A 289 -8.40 23.75 -28.18
C GLY A 289 -7.21 24.65 -27.88
N ASP A 290 -7.42 25.96 -27.69
CA ASP A 290 -6.33 26.87 -27.34
C ASP A 290 -5.99 26.73 -25.84
N PRO A 291 -4.71 26.88 -25.44
CA PRO A 291 -4.27 26.75 -24.05
C PRO A 291 -5.03 27.68 -23.09
N VAL A 292 -5.40 27.15 -21.92
CA VAL A 292 -6.04 27.93 -20.84
C VAL A 292 -5.15 27.97 -19.61
N THR A 293 -5.01 29.15 -19.00
CA THR A 293 -4.42 29.28 -17.66
C THR A 293 -5.51 29.31 -16.60
N LEU A 294 -5.43 28.37 -15.64
CA LEU A 294 -6.35 28.31 -14.50
C LEU A 294 -5.66 28.89 -13.26
N GLU A 295 -6.22 29.97 -12.71
CA GLU A 295 -5.75 30.63 -11.48
C GLU A 295 -6.60 30.18 -10.29
N ILE A 296 -5.95 29.63 -9.26
CA ILE A 296 -6.59 28.92 -8.14
C ILE A 296 -6.08 29.51 -6.84
N GLY A 297 -6.96 29.98 -5.95
CA GLY A 297 -6.64 30.11 -4.52
C GLY A 297 -6.98 31.39 -3.77
N GLU A 298 -7.18 32.54 -4.42
CA GLU A 298 -7.51 33.81 -3.74
C GLU A 298 -8.79 33.76 -2.86
N GLY A 299 -9.69 32.80 -3.09
CA GLY A 299 -10.94 32.63 -2.32
C GLY A 299 -11.00 31.40 -1.41
N ALA A 300 -9.95 30.58 -1.32
CA ALA A 300 -10.03 29.32 -0.59
C ALA A 300 -9.92 29.52 0.93
N SER A 301 -10.82 28.86 1.68
CA SER A 301 -10.82 28.88 3.15
C SER A 301 -9.98 27.76 3.79
N SER A 302 -9.47 26.81 3.01
CA SER A 302 -8.69 25.65 3.47
C SER A 302 -7.72 25.17 2.39
N ASP A 303 -6.88 24.20 2.75
CA ASP A 303 -6.08 23.44 1.80
C ASP A 303 -6.97 22.73 0.78
N MET A 304 -6.42 22.56 -0.42
CA MET A 304 -7.10 22.01 -1.59
C MET A 304 -6.52 20.64 -1.89
N ILE A 305 -7.39 19.66 -2.13
CA ILE A 305 -6.97 18.29 -2.44
C ILE A 305 -7.61 17.91 -3.76
N TYR A 306 -6.80 17.79 -4.79
CA TYR A 306 -7.23 17.36 -6.11
C TYR A 306 -6.57 16.03 -6.46
N ARG A 307 -7.42 15.02 -6.68
CA ARG A 307 -7.02 13.63 -7.00
C ARG A 307 -7.15 13.32 -8.49
N GLY A 308 -7.85 14.16 -9.24
CA GLY A 308 -7.84 14.10 -10.70
C GLY A 308 -6.54 14.71 -11.24
N ALA A 309 -6.25 14.46 -12.52
CA ALA A 309 -5.13 15.07 -13.22
C ALA A 309 -5.54 16.30 -14.03
N PHE A 310 -4.69 17.33 -14.06
CA PHE A 310 -4.72 18.39 -15.07
C PHE A 310 -4.02 17.93 -16.35
N ARG A 311 -4.59 18.26 -17.51
CA ARG A 311 -4.10 17.83 -18.83
C ARG A 311 -4.16 18.95 -19.86
N GLY A 312 -3.54 18.75 -21.01
CA GLY A 312 -3.68 19.63 -22.19
C GLY A 312 -2.64 20.75 -22.22
N ALA A 313 -2.75 21.63 -23.22
CA ALA A 313 -1.70 22.61 -23.48
C ALA A 313 -1.63 23.79 -22.49
N GLY A 314 -2.62 23.93 -21.61
CA GLY A 314 -2.75 25.02 -20.64
C GLY A 314 -1.83 24.92 -19.41
N GLY A 315 -1.92 25.91 -18.53
CA GLY A 315 -1.05 26.06 -17.35
C GLY A 315 -1.79 26.42 -16.06
N LEU A 316 -1.05 26.47 -14.95
CA LEU A 316 -1.60 26.70 -13.61
C LEU A 316 -0.99 27.94 -12.95
N VAL A 317 -1.84 28.72 -12.27
CA VAL A 317 -1.41 29.81 -11.40
C VAL A 317 -1.98 29.59 -10.01
N LYS A 318 -1.12 29.32 -9.02
CA LYS A 318 -1.52 29.19 -7.63
C LYS A 318 -1.40 30.53 -6.91
N THR A 319 -2.49 30.90 -6.24
CA THR A 319 -2.66 32.12 -5.42
C THR A 319 -3.19 31.77 -4.04
N GLY A 320 -3.33 32.75 -3.13
CA GLY A 320 -3.76 32.50 -1.75
C GLY A 320 -2.72 31.74 -0.92
N THR A 321 -2.92 31.66 0.40
CA THR A 321 -1.89 31.18 1.34
C THR A 321 -1.92 29.68 1.60
N ASN A 322 -2.99 28.98 1.24
CA ASN A 322 -3.19 27.56 1.55
C ASN A 322 -2.35 26.65 0.65
N THR A 323 -2.26 25.38 1.03
CA THR A 323 -1.62 24.34 0.22
C THR A 323 -2.58 23.78 -0.82
N MET A 324 -2.09 23.55 -2.03
CA MET A 324 -2.78 22.79 -3.07
C MET A 324 -2.04 21.47 -3.28
N TYR A 325 -2.68 20.38 -2.87
CA TYR A 325 -2.19 19.01 -3.08
C TYR A 325 -2.68 18.50 -4.43
N LEU A 326 -1.73 18.30 -5.34
CA LEU A 326 -1.92 17.65 -6.63
C LEU A 326 -1.51 16.18 -6.48
N LEU A 327 -2.52 15.34 -6.25
CA LEU A 327 -2.37 13.91 -6.03
C LEU A 327 -2.61 13.10 -7.32
N GLY A 328 -3.00 13.77 -8.41
CA GLY A 328 -3.10 13.18 -9.74
C GLY A 328 -1.80 13.31 -10.51
N PHE A 329 -1.61 12.45 -11.50
CA PHE A 329 -0.51 12.56 -12.46
C PHE A 329 -0.85 13.61 -13.52
N ASP A 330 -0.39 14.83 -13.33
CA ASP A 330 -0.71 15.94 -14.21
C ASP A 330 0.17 15.90 -15.47
N THR A 331 -0.43 16.14 -16.64
CA THR A 331 0.24 16.12 -17.95
C THR A 331 -0.05 17.38 -18.75
N TYR A 332 -0.27 18.50 -18.08
CA TYR A 332 -0.43 19.78 -18.76
C TYR A 332 0.94 20.32 -19.18
N THR A 333 1.03 20.97 -20.33
CA THR A 333 2.32 21.41 -20.88
C THR A 333 2.59 22.89 -20.69
N GLY A 334 1.62 23.65 -20.16
CA GLY A 334 1.77 25.07 -19.92
C GLY A 334 2.50 25.38 -18.61
N ASP A 335 2.88 26.64 -18.46
CA ASP A 335 3.65 27.12 -17.31
C ASP A 335 2.92 26.96 -15.98
N THR A 336 3.70 26.80 -14.91
CA THR A 336 3.20 26.81 -13.53
C THR A 336 3.77 28.00 -12.78
N THR A 337 2.90 28.82 -12.19
CA THR A 337 3.29 29.96 -11.35
C THR A 337 2.70 29.82 -9.96
N ILE A 338 3.53 29.80 -8.92
CA ILE A 338 3.12 29.83 -7.51
C ILE A 338 3.36 31.23 -6.99
N LYS A 339 2.30 32.05 -6.95
CA LYS A 339 2.37 33.42 -6.43
C LYS A 339 2.35 33.49 -4.91
N SER A 340 1.67 32.53 -4.27
CA SER A 340 1.52 32.45 -2.81
C SER A 340 1.11 31.03 -2.38
N GLY A 341 1.43 30.69 -1.13
CA GLY A 341 1.11 29.39 -0.53
C GLY A 341 1.98 28.27 -1.10
N VAL A 342 1.44 27.06 -1.12
CA VAL A 342 2.18 25.85 -1.51
C VAL A 342 1.47 25.12 -2.65
N ILE A 343 2.21 24.62 -3.63
CA ILE A 343 1.79 23.47 -4.44
C ILE A 343 2.60 22.27 -3.96
N SER A 344 1.92 21.17 -3.62
CA SER A 344 2.53 19.90 -3.26
C SER A 344 2.24 18.87 -4.35
N LEU A 345 3.29 18.25 -4.88
CA LEU A 345 3.22 17.25 -5.94
C LEU A 345 3.63 15.88 -5.41
N ASP A 346 2.79 14.87 -5.63
CA ASP A 346 3.12 13.47 -5.33
C ASP A 346 3.85 12.78 -6.50
N TYR A 347 3.89 13.43 -7.67
CA TYR A 347 4.45 12.93 -8.92
C TYR A 347 5.26 14.01 -9.62
N ALA A 348 6.25 13.60 -10.42
CA ALA A 348 6.90 14.49 -11.37
C ALA A 348 5.90 14.84 -12.49
N ASN A 349 5.42 16.07 -12.48
CA ASN A 349 4.23 16.53 -13.20
C ASN A 349 4.52 17.69 -14.16
N PHE A 350 5.75 18.22 -14.21
CA PHE A 350 6.08 19.35 -15.07
C PHE A 350 6.59 18.89 -16.43
N ASP A 351 6.17 19.58 -17.48
CA ASP A 351 6.63 19.34 -18.85
C ASP A 351 8.01 19.97 -19.09
N ASP A 352 8.88 19.28 -19.82
CA ASP A 352 10.23 19.73 -20.20
C ASP A 352 10.25 21.08 -20.93
N GLY A 353 9.16 21.46 -21.61
CA GLY A 353 8.99 22.73 -22.31
C GLY A 353 8.43 23.85 -21.43
N SER A 354 7.97 23.55 -20.22
CA SER A 354 7.31 24.51 -19.33
C SER A 354 8.29 25.37 -18.53
N THR A 355 7.79 26.51 -18.07
CA THR A 355 8.44 27.33 -17.05
C THR A 355 7.75 27.14 -15.70
N VAL A 356 8.53 26.88 -14.65
CA VAL A 356 8.06 26.89 -13.26
C VAL A 356 8.53 28.17 -12.58
N THR A 357 7.60 28.94 -12.04
CA THR A 357 7.87 30.19 -11.31
C THR A 357 7.36 30.07 -9.87
N VAL A 358 8.23 30.34 -8.90
CA VAL A 358 7.87 30.38 -7.46
C VAL A 358 8.21 31.76 -6.92
N ASP A 359 7.19 32.54 -6.56
CA ASP A 359 7.36 33.91 -6.05
C ASP A 359 7.90 33.91 -4.60
N THR A 360 8.42 35.05 -4.17
CA THR A 360 8.92 35.21 -2.80
C THR A 360 7.82 34.93 -1.77
N GLY A 361 8.06 33.94 -0.90
CA GLY A 361 7.11 33.51 0.14
C GLY A 361 6.13 32.42 -0.28
N ALA A 362 6.23 31.94 -1.53
CA ALA A 362 5.58 30.72 -1.99
C ALA A 362 6.54 29.52 -1.91
N MET A 363 5.99 28.30 -1.97
CA MET A 363 6.75 27.05 -1.90
C MET A 363 6.26 26.05 -2.96
N LEU A 364 7.19 25.33 -3.56
CA LEU A 364 6.96 24.12 -4.34
C LEU A 364 7.44 22.91 -3.52
N ASP A 365 6.50 22.07 -3.10
CA ASP A 365 6.80 20.86 -2.33
C ASP A 365 6.82 19.63 -3.27
N LEU A 366 8.01 19.09 -3.52
CA LEU A 366 8.24 17.94 -4.40
C LEU A 366 8.24 16.66 -3.58
N TYR A 367 7.05 16.14 -3.28
CA TYR A 367 6.86 14.94 -2.46
C TYR A 367 6.98 13.64 -3.28
N HIS A 368 8.00 13.57 -4.15
CA HIS A 368 8.39 12.41 -4.94
C HIS A 368 9.91 12.24 -4.93
N GLY A 369 10.43 11.10 -5.41
CA GLY A 369 11.87 10.80 -5.40
C GLY A 369 12.57 10.97 -6.75
N GLU A 370 11.90 11.60 -7.71
CA GLU A 370 12.37 11.78 -9.08
C GLU A 370 12.75 13.24 -9.36
N ASN A 371 13.39 13.48 -10.50
CA ASN A 371 13.68 14.83 -10.99
C ASN A 371 12.61 15.22 -12.02
N ASP A 372 11.87 16.30 -11.78
CA ASP A 372 11.14 16.98 -12.85
C ASP A 372 12.13 17.70 -13.76
N ARG A 373 11.77 17.88 -15.02
CA ARG A 373 12.58 18.63 -15.98
C ARG A 373 11.76 19.78 -16.52
N VAL A 374 12.38 20.95 -16.63
CA VAL A 374 11.72 22.17 -17.10
C VAL A 374 12.65 22.97 -17.99
N ALA A 375 12.06 23.74 -18.90
CA ALA A 375 12.81 24.64 -19.78
C ALA A 375 13.40 25.81 -19.00
N ALA A 376 12.69 26.27 -17.97
CA ALA A 376 13.12 27.34 -17.09
C ALA A 376 12.54 27.22 -15.68
N LEU A 377 13.35 27.59 -14.69
CA LEU A 377 12.93 27.76 -13.30
C LEU A 377 13.19 29.22 -12.87
N VAL A 378 12.18 29.87 -12.28
CA VAL A 378 12.27 31.24 -11.77
C VAL A 378 11.93 31.25 -10.29
N LEU A 379 12.89 31.61 -9.43
CA LEU A 379 12.71 31.64 -7.98
C LEU A 379 12.84 33.08 -7.47
N GLY A 380 11.80 33.59 -6.81
CA GLY A 380 11.77 34.96 -6.29
C GLY A 380 12.01 36.03 -7.37
N GLY A 381 11.57 35.77 -8.61
CA GLY A 381 11.81 36.64 -9.78
C GLY A 381 13.20 36.50 -10.41
N VAL A 382 14.02 35.54 -9.98
CA VAL A 382 15.36 35.27 -10.54
C VAL A 382 15.34 33.99 -11.36
N SER A 383 15.62 34.09 -12.66
CA SER A 383 15.82 32.93 -13.53
C SER A 383 17.05 32.15 -13.10
N GLN A 384 16.88 30.85 -12.89
CA GLN A 384 17.95 29.96 -12.49
C GLN A 384 18.72 29.45 -13.71
N PRO A 385 20.07 29.32 -13.62
CA PRO A 385 20.86 28.69 -14.67
C PRO A 385 20.56 27.18 -14.77
N GLU A 386 21.05 26.54 -15.82
CA GLU A 386 20.99 25.07 -15.94
C GLU A 386 21.61 24.38 -14.72
N GLY A 387 20.93 23.37 -14.20
CA GLY A 387 21.31 22.70 -12.95
C GLY A 387 20.16 21.95 -12.31
N ILE A 388 20.44 21.29 -11.18
CA ILE A 388 19.46 20.58 -10.36
C ILE A 388 19.16 21.41 -9.10
N TYR A 389 17.89 21.61 -8.80
CA TYR A 389 17.38 22.40 -7.68
C TYR A 389 16.44 21.57 -6.82
N ASP A 390 16.66 21.58 -5.51
CA ASP A 390 15.97 20.74 -4.53
C ASP A 390 15.87 21.48 -3.19
N ALA A 391 15.35 20.80 -2.16
CA ALA A 391 15.23 21.34 -0.81
C ALA A 391 16.58 21.72 -0.16
N THR A 392 17.71 21.23 -0.67
CA THR A 392 19.05 21.54 -0.14
C THR A 392 19.67 22.76 -0.79
N THR A 393 19.41 22.95 -2.08
CA THR A 393 19.98 24.02 -2.92
C THR A 393 19.08 25.25 -2.95
N SER A 394 17.76 25.09 -2.79
CA SER A 394 16.76 26.19 -2.84
C SER A 394 15.72 26.10 -1.70
N PRO A 395 16.13 26.01 -0.42
CA PRO A 395 15.23 25.74 0.72
C PRO A 395 14.15 26.79 0.97
N ASP A 396 14.32 28.02 0.45
CA ASP A 396 13.34 29.09 0.59
C ASP A 396 12.15 28.97 -0.40
N PHE A 397 12.26 28.09 -1.40
CA PHE A 397 11.31 27.96 -2.51
C PHE A 397 10.93 26.51 -2.85
N ILE A 398 11.78 25.55 -2.50
CA ILE A 398 11.57 24.11 -2.76
C ILE A 398 11.67 23.34 -1.45
N SER A 399 10.72 22.42 -1.24
CA SER A 399 10.74 21.42 -0.16
C SER A 399 10.48 20.01 -0.72
N GLY A 400 10.48 19.01 0.15
CA GLY A 400 10.22 17.61 -0.23
C GLY A 400 11.49 16.82 -0.55
N THR A 401 11.32 15.66 -1.16
CA THR A 401 12.40 14.70 -1.48
C THR A 401 12.85 14.76 -2.93
N GLY A 402 12.09 15.44 -3.80
CA GLY A 402 12.33 15.50 -5.24
C GLY A 402 13.23 16.67 -5.65
N SER A 403 13.45 16.83 -6.95
CA SER A 403 14.21 17.95 -7.50
C SER A 403 13.69 18.43 -8.87
N ILE A 404 14.06 19.64 -9.27
CA ILE A 404 13.87 20.21 -10.60
C ILE A 404 15.21 20.26 -11.34
N GLU A 405 15.32 19.65 -12.51
CA GLU A 405 16.40 19.85 -13.48
C GLU A 405 16.00 20.95 -14.49
N VAL A 406 16.79 22.02 -14.55
CA VAL A 406 16.68 23.05 -15.58
C VAL A 406 17.61 22.70 -16.74
N ASN A 407 17.06 22.52 -17.94
CA ASN A 407 17.84 22.11 -19.13
C ASN A 407 17.37 22.83 -20.41
N THR A 408 18.30 23.44 -21.18
CA THR A 408 17.98 24.14 -22.45
C THR A 408 18.28 23.32 -23.71
N GLY A 409 18.68 22.05 -23.56
CA GLY A 409 18.88 21.12 -24.68
C GLY A 409 17.59 20.78 -25.43
N PRO A 410 17.67 20.25 -26.67
CA PRO A 410 16.48 19.79 -27.37
C PRO A 410 15.80 18.69 -26.53
N ALA A 411 14.50 18.85 -26.29
CA ALA A 411 13.66 17.86 -25.63
C ALA A 411 13.95 16.46 -26.21
N GLY A 412 14.70 15.64 -25.47
CA GLY A 412 14.74 14.22 -25.74
C GLY A 412 13.38 13.64 -25.32
N PRO A 413 12.83 12.65 -26.01
CA PRO A 413 11.65 11.96 -25.50
C PRO A 413 12.03 11.28 -24.19
N GLN A 414 11.58 11.85 -23.09
CA GLN A 414 11.49 11.24 -21.78
C GLN A 414 10.06 11.43 -21.34
N ASN A 415 9.18 10.61 -21.91
CA ASN A 415 7.77 10.69 -21.60
C ASN A 415 7.55 9.77 -20.41
N ILE A 416 7.32 10.34 -19.24
CA ILE A 416 6.66 9.58 -18.18
C ILE A 416 5.36 9.02 -18.76
N VAL A 417 5.25 7.70 -18.88
CA VAL A 417 4.10 7.05 -19.52
C VAL A 417 3.22 6.43 -18.45
N MET A 418 2.08 7.06 -18.20
CA MET A 418 0.96 6.42 -17.51
C MET A 418 0.36 5.36 -18.42
N ILE A 419 0.27 4.12 -17.93
CA ILE A 419 -0.41 3.04 -18.65
C ILE A 419 -1.92 3.20 -18.40
N THR A 420 -2.57 4.07 -19.17
CA THR A 420 -4.02 4.29 -19.11
C THR A 420 -4.77 3.23 -19.94
N SER A 421 -5.94 2.78 -19.45
CA SER A 421 -6.90 2.10 -20.31
C SER A 421 -7.82 3.14 -20.94
N ASP A 422 -7.72 3.38 -22.25
CA ASP A 422 -8.53 4.39 -22.96
C ASP A 422 -10.06 4.09 -22.95
N THR A 423 -10.47 2.94 -22.40
CA THR A 423 -11.85 2.43 -22.49
C THR A 423 -12.42 1.81 -21.20
N GLY A 424 -11.73 1.94 -20.06
CA GLY A 424 -12.18 1.27 -18.81
C GLY A 424 -12.18 -0.26 -18.87
N ASN A 425 -11.50 -0.85 -19.85
CA ASN A 425 -11.27 -2.30 -19.94
C ASN A 425 -9.79 -2.64 -19.67
N LEU A 426 -9.60 -3.81 -19.06
CA LEU A 426 -8.32 -4.41 -18.68
C LEU A 426 -7.31 -4.40 -19.85
N MET A 427 -6.13 -3.80 -19.65
CA MET A 427 -5.03 -3.89 -20.60
C MET A 427 -4.35 -5.26 -20.45
N GLU A 428 -4.45 -6.13 -21.46
CA GLU A 428 -3.59 -7.30 -21.63
C GLU A 428 -2.35 -6.86 -22.44
N THR A 429 -1.19 -6.74 -21.78
CA THR A 429 0.07 -6.30 -22.43
C THR A 429 1.05 -7.46 -22.55
N SER A 430 1.48 -7.82 -23.75
CA SER A 430 2.48 -8.89 -23.97
C SER A 430 3.92 -8.37 -23.87
N PHE A 431 4.74 -9.00 -23.03
CA PHE A 431 6.18 -8.71 -22.87
C PHE A 431 7.08 -9.39 -23.93
N ASN A 432 6.51 -10.10 -24.92
CA ASN A 432 7.28 -10.87 -25.89
C ASN A 432 7.61 -10.05 -27.16
N SER A 433 8.86 -10.16 -27.64
CA SER A 433 9.34 -9.55 -28.88
C SER A 433 8.76 -10.17 -30.16
N ASP A 434 8.14 -11.36 -30.08
CA ASP A 434 7.91 -12.20 -31.27
C ASP A 434 6.46 -12.33 -31.76
N VAL A 435 5.48 -11.70 -31.12
CA VAL A 435 4.09 -11.69 -31.64
C VAL A 435 3.46 -10.32 -31.49
N GLY A 436 3.22 -9.65 -32.63
CA GLY A 436 2.58 -8.35 -32.70
C GLY A 436 1.19 -8.32 -32.06
N HIS A 437 1.11 -7.83 -30.83
CA HIS A 437 -0.04 -7.15 -30.24
C HIS A 437 0.43 -5.94 -29.42
N TRP A 438 1.13 -5.03 -30.11
CA TRP A 438 1.28 -3.63 -29.73
C TRP A 438 0.71 -2.81 -30.89
N SER A 439 -0.62 -2.71 -30.98
CA SER A 439 -1.30 -1.92 -32.03
C SER A 439 -1.91 -0.62 -31.50
N SER A 440 -1.41 -0.10 -30.37
CA SER A 440 -1.68 1.28 -29.91
C SER A 440 -0.34 1.98 -29.59
N PRO A 441 -0.30 3.33 -29.62
CA PRO A 441 0.95 4.08 -29.46
C PRO A 441 1.40 4.04 -27.98
N GLY A 442 2.24 3.08 -27.58
CA GLY A 442 2.63 2.98 -26.16
C GLY A 442 3.54 1.83 -25.72
N ALA A 443 4.40 1.28 -26.57
CA ALA A 443 5.37 0.26 -26.14
C ALA A 443 6.39 0.81 -25.11
N PRO A 444 6.73 0.05 -24.04
CA PRO A 444 7.90 0.26 -23.21
C PRO A 444 9.12 0.50 -24.08
N VAL A 445 9.67 1.70 -23.99
CA VAL A 445 10.92 2.05 -24.67
C VAL A 445 11.77 2.83 -23.70
N SER A 446 13.03 2.44 -23.59
CA SER A 446 14.03 3.23 -22.90
C SER A 446 14.22 4.52 -23.70
N PRO A 447 14.31 5.68 -23.05
CA PRO A 447 14.59 5.82 -21.61
C PRO A 447 13.39 6.11 -20.67
N ASN A 448 12.16 5.70 -21.00
CA ASN A 448 10.96 6.12 -20.25
C ASN A 448 10.76 5.44 -18.88
N HIS A 449 10.13 6.17 -17.96
CA HIS A 449 9.56 5.69 -16.70
C HIS A 449 8.06 5.41 -16.87
N TYR A 450 7.56 4.29 -16.33
CA TYR A 450 6.15 3.88 -16.47
C TYR A 450 5.45 3.81 -15.12
N TYR A 451 4.20 4.25 -15.09
CA TYR A 451 3.37 4.34 -13.89
C TYR A 451 2.04 3.63 -14.11
N THR A 452 1.57 2.89 -13.11
CA THR A 452 0.25 2.25 -13.19
C THR A 452 -0.90 3.21 -12.92
N GLY A 453 -0.69 4.25 -12.12
CA GLY A 453 -1.80 4.98 -11.51
C GLY A 453 -2.77 4.01 -10.82
N PRO A 454 -4.10 4.24 -10.88
CA PRO A 454 -5.12 3.35 -10.30
C PRO A 454 -5.44 2.12 -11.16
N TYR A 455 -4.68 1.89 -12.25
CA TYR A 455 -5.04 0.88 -13.25
C TYR A 455 -4.41 -0.49 -12.96
N THR A 456 -5.06 -1.53 -13.47
CA THR A 456 -4.53 -2.90 -13.44
C THR A 456 -3.80 -3.21 -14.75
N ILE A 457 -2.52 -3.55 -14.65
CA ILE A 457 -1.69 -4.08 -15.73
C ILE A 457 -1.71 -5.60 -15.67
N ARG A 458 -1.91 -6.26 -16.81
CA ARG A 458 -1.77 -7.72 -16.94
C ARG A 458 -0.69 -8.06 -17.95
N THR A 459 0.19 -9.01 -17.63
CA THR A 459 1.01 -9.62 -18.68
C THR A 459 0.11 -10.46 -19.61
N ALA A 460 0.47 -10.60 -20.88
CA ALA A 460 -0.27 -11.45 -21.80
C ALA A 460 -0.04 -12.92 -21.48
N ALA A 461 -1.06 -13.75 -21.78
CA ALA A 461 -0.97 -15.20 -21.71
C ALA A 461 0.12 -15.76 -22.64
N LEU A 462 1.26 -16.15 -22.09
CA LEU A 462 2.36 -16.78 -22.85
C LEU A 462 2.09 -18.27 -23.11
N LYS A 463 2.64 -18.79 -24.21
CA LYS A 463 2.29 -20.12 -24.75
C LYS A 463 3.32 -21.19 -24.39
N GLU A 464 4.61 -20.88 -24.17
CA GLU A 464 5.65 -21.89 -23.92
C GLU A 464 6.67 -21.47 -22.84
N SER A 465 7.44 -22.42 -22.29
CA SER A 465 8.50 -22.14 -21.32
C SER A 465 9.73 -21.51 -21.99
N GLY A 466 10.25 -20.42 -21.40
CA GLY A 466 11.38 -19.66 -21.97
C GLY A 466 10.99 -18.41 -22.76
N ASP A 467 9.69 -18.10 -22.89
CA ASP A 467 9.14 -16.88 -23.53
C ASP A 467 9.41 -15.58 -22.73
N GLY A 468 10.46 -15.53 -21.89
CA GLY A 468 10.75 -14.40 -21.01
C GLY A 468 10.96 -13.08 -21.77
N GLY A 469 10.45 -11.99 -21.20
CA GLY A 469 10.55 -10.64 -21.76
C GLY A 469 11.29 -9.67 -20.85
N THR A 470 12.07 -8.76 -21.43
CA THR A 470 12.67 -7.65 -20.69
C THR A 470 11.73 -6.46 -20.77
N PHE A 471 11.41 -5.85 -19.63
CA PHE A 471 10.75 -4.56 -19.62
C PHE A 471 11.69 -3.54 -20.26
N ALA A 472 11.29 -2.99 -21.40
CA ALA A 472 12.16 -2.15 -22.20
C ALA A 472 12.25 -0.70 -21.70
N GLY A 473 11.43 -0.29 -20.72
CA GLY A 473 11.58 0.98 -20.02
C GLY A 473 12.62 0.94 -18.90
N ASP A 474 12.97 2.11 -18.36
CA ASP A 474 13.99 2.24 -17.32
C ASP A 474 13.41 1.92 -15.93
N SER A 475 12.15 2.25 -15.67
CA SER A 475 11.46 1.94 -14.42
C SER A 475 9.97 1.61 -14.61
N LEU A 476 9.44 0.79 -13.70
CA LEU A 476 8.01 0.55 -13.55
C LEU A 476 7.61 0.86 -12.10
N GLN A 477 6.71 1.82 -11.91
CA GLN A 477 6.13 2.17 -10.62
C GLN A 477 4.69 1.65 -10.51
N ILE A 478 4.41 0.92 -9.42
CA ILE A 478 3.05 0.55 -9.01
C ILE A 478 2.57 1.54 -7.96
N ASP A 479 1.53 2.30 -8.28
CA ASP A 479 0.98 3.36 -7.43
C ASP A 479 -0.14 2.88 -6.51
N ILE A 480 -0.63 3.76 -5.64
CA ILE A 480 -1.84 3.51 -4.84
C ILE A 480 -3.02 3.12 -5.74
N ASP A 481 -3.77 2.09 -5.32
CA ASP A 481 -4.83 1.40 -6.09
C ASP A 481 -4.38 0.74 -7.41
N GLY A 482 -3.14 0.97 -7.83
CA GLY A 482 -2.49 0.32 -8.95
C GLY A 482 -2.29 -1.17 -8.71
N ARG A 483 -2.39 -1.95 -9.78
CA ARG A 483 -2.24 -3.40 -9.68
C ARG A 483 -1.44 -3.96 -10.85
N PHE A 484 -0.45 -4.79 -10.57
CA PHE A 484 0.20 -5.62 -11.57
C PHE A 484 -0.21 -7.08 -11.40
N LEU A 485 -0.46 -7.76 -12.52
CA LEU A 485 -0.85 -9.16 -12.58
C LEU A 485 -0.05 -9.87 -13.67
N GLY A 486 0.95 -10.67 -13.30
CA GLY A 486 1.50 -11.66 -14.22
C GLY A 486 0.46 -12.72 -14.57
N LYS A 487 0.35 -13.13 -15.83
CA LYS A 487 -0.60 -14.13 -16.34
C LYS A 487 0.11 -15.20 -17.17
N ALA A 488 0.22 -16.42 -16.64
CA ALA A 488 0.56 -17.61 -17.44
C ALA A 488 -0.65 -18.07 -18.26
N GLY A 489 -0.46 -18.42 -19.54
CA GLY A 489 -1.56 -18.71 -20.47
C GLY A 489 -2.39 -19.96 -20.15
N ALA A 490 -3.69 -19.90 -20.46
CA ALA A 490 -4.70 -20.93 -20.16
C ALA A 490 -4.60 -22.25 -20.95
N SER A 491 -3.53 -22.45 -21.73
CA SER A 491 -3.43 -23.54 -22.72
C SER A 491 -2.33 -24.55 -22.39
N MET A 492 -1.98 -24.76 -21.12
CA MET A 492 -0.83 -25.59 -20.73
C MET A 492 -1.10 -26.38 -19.44
N VAL A 493 -2.16 -27.19 -19.41
CA VAL A 493 -2.43 -28.12 -18.29
C VAL A 493 -1.28 -29.15 -18.21
N GLY A 494 -0.52 -29.16 -17.11
CA GLY A 494 0.49 -30.19 -16.83
C GLY A 494 1.97 -29.87 -17.13
N ASN A 495 2.33 -28.62 -17.45
CA ASN A 495 3.73 -28.18 -17.64
C ASN A 495 4.17 -27.14 -16.59
N THR A 496 5.45 -27.18 -16.18
CA THR A 496 6.11 -26.13 -15.39
C THR A 496 6.66 -25.05 -16.32
N VAL A 497 6.21 -23.81 -16.15
CA VAL A 497 6.69 -22.64 -16.90
C VAL A 497 7.47 -21.73 -15.95
N VAL A 498 8.68 -21.34 -16.33
CA VAL A 498 9.45 -20.30 -15.64
C VAL A 498 9.47 -19.07 -16.55
N GLU A 499 8.98 -17.96 -16.04
CA GLU A 499 8.96 -16.65 -16.67
C GLU A 499 9.91 -15.73 -15.91
N THR A 500 10.83 -15.10 -16.63
CA THR A 500 11.69 -14.06 -16.09
C THR A 500 11.22 -12.74 -16.67
N ILE A 501 10.77 -11.83 -15.80
CA ILE A 501 10.60 -10.41 -16.16
C ILE A 501 11.73 -9.64 -15.52
N THR A 502 12.61 -9.12 -16.38
CA THR A 502 13.64 -8.18 -15.93
C THR A 502 13.05 -6.78 -15.98
N VAL A 503 12.89 -6.15 -14.81
CA VAL A 503 12.56 -4.72 -14.69
C VAL A 503 13.78 -4.04 -14.07
N PRO A 504 14.48 -3.13 -14.79
CA PRO A 504 15.71 -2.53 -14.25
C PRO A 504 15.50 -1.89 -12.86
N LYS A 505 14.37 -1.19 -12.68
CA LYS A 505 13.90 -0.66 -11.40
C LYS A 505 12.39 -0.83 -11.24
N LEU A 506 11.95 -1.60 -10.26
CA LEU A 506 10.56 -1.70 -9.82
C LEU A 506 10.34 -0.83 -8.58
N VAL A 507 9.40 0.11 -8.64
CA VAL A 507 9.03 0.96 -7.52
C VAL A 507 7.63 0.57 -7.04
N LEU A 508 7.49 0.27 -5.75
CA LEU A 508 6.21 0.05 -5.10
C LEU A 508 5.89 1.31 -4.28
N ASN A 509 5.01 2.16 -4.82
CA ASN A 509 4.52 3.38 -4.18
C ASN A 509 3.04 3.22 -3.80
N GLY A 510 2.71 2.07 -3.20
CA GLY A 510 1.34 1.64 -2.97
C GLY A 510 0.96 0.44 -3.86
N GLY A 511 -0.33 0.10 -3.85
CA GLY A 511 -0.90 -0.88 -4.78
C GLY A 511 -0.46 -2.33 -4.52
N SER A 512 -0.61 -3.17 -5.55
CA SER A 512 -0.35 -4.61 -5.42
C SER A 512 0.29 -5.23 -6.64
N PHE A 513 1.32 -6.06 -6.43
CA PHE A 513 2.01 -6.80 -7.47
C PHE A 513 1.80 -8.30 -7.25
N TYR A 514 1.09 -8.95 -8.19
CA TYR A 514 0.78 -10.37 -8.10
C TYR A 514 1.28 -11.15 -9.30
N GLN A 515 1.72 -12.39 -9.04
CA GLN A 515 1.76 -13.42 -10.07
C GLN A 515 0.42 -14.17 -10.11
N ALA A 516 -0.11 -14.51 -11.28
CA ALA A 516 -1.31 -15.33 -11.44
C ALA A 516 -1.18 -16.28 -12.64
N SER A 517 -1.78 -17.47 -12.54
CA SER A 517 -1.87 -18.39 -13.67
C SER A 517 -3.32 -18.78 -13.96
N ALA A 518 -3.55 -19.34 -15.14
CA ALA A 518 -4.80 -20.00 -15.47
C ALA A 518 -4.78 -21.48 -15.03
N PHE A 519 -5.95 -21.98 -14.62
CA PHE A 519 -6.19 -23.31 -14.03
C PHE A 519 -5.27 -24.43 -14.54
N GLY A 520 -4.47 -25.01 -13.62
CA GLY A 520 -3.76 -26.28 -13.80
C GLY A 520 -2.32 -26.20 -14.34
N SER A 521 -1.63 -25.06 -14.17
CA SER A 521 -0.23 -24.85 -14.57
C SER A 521 0.61 -24.26 -13.42
N SER A 522 1.94 -24.47 -13.45
CA SER A 522 2.89 -23.83 -12.51
C SER A 522 3.64 -22.72 -13.22
N ALA A 523 3.67 -21.52 -12.63
CA ALA A 523 4.34 -20.37 -13.23
C ALA A 523 5.20 -19.63 -12.20
N THR A 524 6.51 -19.61 -12.41
CA THR A 524 7.38 -18.69 -11.64
C THR A 524 7.51 -17.39 -12.40
N LEU A 525 7.18 -16.26 -11.76
CA LEU A 525 7.55 -14.92 -12.24
C LEU A 525 8.75 -14.46 -11.44
N ILE A 526 9.89 -14.29 -12.10
CA ILE A 526 11.12 -13.76 -11.50
C ILE A 526 11.19 -12.26 -11.75
N VAL A 527 11.31 -11.47 -10.69
CA VAL A 527 11.61 -10.03 -10.77
C VAL A 527 13.11 -9.82 -10.54
N ASN A 528 13.83 -9.50 -11.61
CA ASN A 528 15.26 -9.17 -11.59
C ASN A 528 15.49 -7.67 -11.70
N GLY A 529 16.53 -7.15 -11.05
CA GLY A 529 16.88 -5.72 -11.05
C GLY A 529 16.96 -5.16 -9.62
N THR A 530 16.41 -3.97 -9.43
CA THR A 530 16.25 -3.34 -8.12
C THR A 530 14.77 -3.16 -7.78
N MET A 531 14.41 -3.32 -6.52
CA MET A 531 13.08 -3.03 -6.00
C MET A 531 13.18 -1.96 -4.91
N GLU A 532 12.31 -0.95 -4.97
CA GLU A 532 12.21 0.12 -3.98
C GLU A 532 10.78 0.18 -3.45
N VAL A 533 10.60 0.01 -2.13
CA VAL A 533 9.29 0.09 -1.46
C VAL A 533 9.16 1.43 -0.75
N LYS A 534 8.36 2.34 -1.32
CA LYS A 534 8.18 3.71 -0.82
C LYS A 534 6.98 3.83 0.13
N SER A 535 5.92 3.09 -0.14
CA SER A 535 4.65 3.14 0.60
C SER A 535 4.13 1.73 0.86
N ALA A 536 3.12 1.60 1.74
CA ALA A 536 2.52 0.31 2.06
C ALA A 536 2.00 -0.40 0.79
N SER A 537 2.59 -1.54 0.47
CA SER A 537 2.35 -2.26 -0.79
C SER A 537 2.16 -3.75 -0.55
N VAL A 538 1.56 -4.42 -1.53
CA VAL A 538 1.23 -5.84 -1.42
C VAL A 538 1.96 -6.66 -2.48
N LEU A 539 2.62 -7.74 -2.07
CA LEU A 539 3.06 -8.81 -2.96
C LEU A 539 2.19 -10.05 -2.78
N GLY A 540 2.03 -10.82 -3.86
CA GLY A 540 1.41 -12.13 -3.73
C GLY A 540 1.51 -13.00 -4.98
N ALA A 541 1.06 -14.24 -4.82
CA ALA A 541 0.91 -15.18 -5.92
C ALA A 541 -0.48 -15.86 -5.83
N LEU A 542 -1.23 -15.83 -6.92
CA LEU A 542 -2.61 -16.27 -7.04
C LEU A 542 -2.64 -17.66 -7.68
N GLY A 543 -2.86 -18.70 -6.87
CA GLY A 543 -2.85 -20.09 -7.30
C GLY A 543 -4.15 -20.56 -7.95
N SER A 544 -4.08 -21.50 -8.90
CA SER A 544 -5.22 -21.94 -9.71
C SER A 544 -5.62 -23.43 -9.60
N GLY A 545 -5.01 -24.24 -8.74
CA GLY A 545 -5.24 -25.71 -8.66
C GLY A 545 -5.75 -26.25 -7.32
N GLU A 546 -6.49 -27.37 -7.35
CA GLU A 546 -6.89 -28.14 -6.16
C GLU A 546 -5.68 -28.96 -5.64
N SER A 547 -5.19 -28.68 -4.43
CA SER A 547 -4.20 -29.45 -3.65
C SER A 547 -2.70 -29.23 -3.94
N ASN A 548 -1.95 -29.08 -2.84
CA ASN A 548 -0.58 -28.59 -2.68
C ASN A 548 0.53 -29.56 -3.12
N SER A 549 0.71 -29.79 -4.43
CA SER A 549 1.86 -30.51 -5.03
C SER A 549 2.93 -29.53 -5.50
N ALA A 550 4.24 -29.85 -5.42
CA ALA A 550 5.46 -29.06 -5.70
C ALA A 550 5.59 -28.27 -7.05
N THR A 551 4.47 -28.03 -7.74
CA THR A 551 4.28 -27.45 -9.06
C THR A 551 3.38 -26.20 -8.96
N TRP A 552 3.84 -25.09 -8.37
CA TRP A 552 3.02 -23.91 -8.01
C TRP A 552 3.38 -22.61 -8.74
N GLU A 553 2.48 -21.63 -8.65
CA GLU A 553 2.76 -20.22 -8.93
C GLU A 553 3.69 -19.62 -7.88
N THR A 554 4.83 -19.11 -8.34
CA THR A 554 5.80 -18.43 -7.49
C THR A 554 6.01 -17.01 -8.01
N LEU A 555 5.96 -16.03 -7.12
CA LEU A 555 6.57 -14.73 -7.35
C LEU A 555 7.96 -14.75 -6.71
N ASP A 556 9.01 -14.85 -7.52
CA ASP A 556 10.40 -14.88 -7.06
C ASP A 556 11.01 -13.49 -7.15
N ILE A 557 11.27 -12.89 -5.99
CA ILE A 557 11.95 -11.61 -5.88
C ILE A 557 13.45 -11.88 -5.74
N ALA A 558 14.12 -11.93 -6.89
CA ALA A 558 15.57 -12.01 -7.01
C ALA A 558 16.26 -10.63 -7.01
N SER A 559 15.46 -9.55 -6.96
CA SER A 559 15.94 -8.17 -6.88
C SER A 559 16.39 -7.80 -5.48
N VAL A 560 17.36 -6.87 -5.39
CA VAL A 560 17.70 -6.23 -4.11
C VAL A 560 16.56 -5.30 -3.71
N ILE A 561 15.94 -5.56 -2.57
CA ILE A 561 14.85 -4.75 -2.01
C ILE A 561 15.43 -3.62 -1.14
N SER A 562 14.93 -2.41 -1.33
CA SER A 562 15.28 -1.19 -0.58
C SER A 562 14.03 -0.38 -0.22
N GLY A 563 14.19 0.65 0.60
CA GLY A 563 13.09 1.50 1.07
C GLY A 563 12.60 1.15 2.48
N GLU A 564 11.64 1.93 2.97
CA GLU A 564 11.12 1.85 4.35
C GLU A 564 9.61 1.59 4.40
N GLY A 565 8.89 1.66 3.27
CA GLY A 565 7.44 1.41 3.25
C GLY A 565 7.12 -0.04 3.56
N ASP A 566 6.02 -0.31 4.28
CA ASP A 566 5.63 -1.67 4.69
C ASP A 566 5.27 -2.57 3.49
N LEU A 567 5.61 -3.85 3.61
CA LEU A 567 5.31 -4.86 2.60
C LEU A 567 4.39 -5.94 3.17
N THR A 568 3.19 -6.07 2.62
CA THR A 568 2.29 -7.18 2.97
C THR A 568 2.43 -8.31 1.96
N ILE A 569 2.72 -9.51 2.45
CA ILE A 569 2.65 -10.75 1.68
C ILE A 569 1.25 -11.34 1.88
N SER A 570 0.46 -11.39 0.81
CA SER A 570 -0.94 -11.87 0.84
C SER A 570 -1.22 -12.97 -0.18
N GLY A 571 -2.07 -13.93 0.22
CA GLY A 571 -2.70 -14.90 -0.68
C GLY A 571 -3.96 -14.34 -1.37
N SER A 572 -4.61 -15.12 -2.23
CA SER A 572 -5.70 -14.65 -3.10
C SER A 572 -6.91 -14.01 -2.37
N ILE A 573 -7.36 -12.87 -2.90
CA ILE A 573 -8.59 -12.12 -2.50
C ILE A 573 -9.90 -12.67 -3.09
N ASN A 574 -9.85 -13.72 -3.92
CA ASN A 574 -10.99 -14.14 -4.78
C ASN A 574 -11.64 -15.49 -4.42
N GLY A 575 -11.60 -15.92 -3.16
CA GLY A 575 -12.53 -16.92 -2.64
C GLY A 575 -12.35 -18.40 -3.07
N GLY A 576 -11.30 -18.74 -3.82
CA GLY A 576 -10.84 -20.12 -4.03
C GLY A 576 -9.60 -20.39 -3.18
N GLY A 577 -9.59 -21.48 -2.39
CA GLY A 577 -8.64 -21.73 -1.30
C GLY A 577 -7.18 -22.00 -1.67
N ASN A 578 -6.59 -21.31 -2.65
CA ASN A 578 -5.30 -21.65 -3.25
C ASN A 578 -4.31 -20.46 -3.19
N ASN A 579 -3.20 -20.60 -2.47
CA ASN A 579 -2.22 -19.52 -2.23
C ASN A 579 -0.86 -19.85 -2.84
N GLY A 580 -0.40 -19.09 -3.84
CA GLY A 580 0.96 -19.22 -4.35
C GLY A 580 2.01 -18.73 -3.34
N VAL A 581 3.29 -18.87 -3.71
CA VAL A 581 4.43 -18.53 -2.84
C VAL A 581 5.08 -17.24 -3.31
N VAL A 582 5.39 -16.33 -2.39
CA VAL A 582 6.39 -15.28 -2.61
C VAL A 582 7.74 -15.79 -2.11
N ARG A 583 8.74 -15.86 -2.98
CA ARG A 583 10.10 -16.29 -2.65
C ARG A 583 11.01 -15.08 -2.62
N LEU A 584 11.83 -14.97 -1.58
CA LEU A 584 12.94 -14.01 -1.51
C LEU A 584 14.25 -14.77 -1.69
N SER A 585 14.92 -14.55 -2.82
CA SER A 585 16.10 -15.30 -3.25
C SER A 585 17.40 -14.49 -3.21
N ALA A 586 17.33 -13.21 -2.85
CA ALA A 586 18.49 -12.32 -2.71
C ALA A 586 18.71 -11.85 -1.26
N ALA A 587 19.93 -11.41 -0.95
CA ALA A 587 20.20 -10.65 0.26
C ALA A 587 19.65 -9.23 0.13
N ASN A 588 18.92 -8.74 1.14
CA ASN A 588 18.24 -7.45 1.05
C ASN A 588 18.68 -6.48 2.17
N PRO A 589 19.04 -5.22 1.84
CA PRO A 589 19.25 -4.15 2.81
C PRO A 589 17.96 -3.53 3.36
N TYR A 590 16.79 -4.04 2.97
CA TYR A 590 15.48 -3.54 3.36
C TYR A 590 15.27 -3.54 4.88
N THR A 591 14.83 -2.39 5.42
CA THR A 591 14.65 -2.14 6.85
C THR A 591 13.19 -2.01 7.28
N GLY A 592 12.25 -1.97 6.33
CA GLY A 592 10.82 -1.87 6.60
C GLY A 592 10.22 -3.15 7.21
N GLN A 593 8.91 -3.10 7.50
CA GLN A 593 8.18 -4.25 7.99
C GLN A 593 7.71 -5.14 6.83
N ILE A 594 7.87 -6.45 6.96
CA ILE A 594 7.22 -7.44 6.11
C ILE A 594 6.15 -8.16 6.92
N ALA A 595 4.88 -7.88 6.61
CA ALA A 595 3.75 -8.54 7.23
C ALA A 595 3.31 -9.74 6.38
N VAL A 596 3.23 -10.92 6.98
CA VAL A 596 2.61 -12.09 6.34
C VAL A 596 1.18 -12.19 6.86
N GLU A 597 0.20 -11.98 5.99
CA GLU A 597 -1.23 -11.91 6.36
C GLU A 597 -2.05 -13.04 5.74
N GLN A 598 -3.04 -13.56 6.48
CA GLN A 598 -3.96 -14.55 5.93
C GLN A 598 -4.82 -13.93 4.83
N PRO A 599 -5.05 -14.63 3.70
CA PRO A 599 -6.14 -14.28 2.82
C PRO A 599 -7.47 -14.46 3.54
N GLY A 600 -8.39 -13.52 3.36
CA GLY A 600 -9.66 -13.40 4.12
C GLY A 600 -10.68 -14.53 3.97
N ASN A 601 -10.29 -15.74 3.54
CA ASN A 601 -11.21 -16.86 3.28
C ASN A 601 -10.74 -18.24 3.79
N GLY A 602 -9.88 -18.29 4.82
CA GLY A 602 -9.58 -19.55 5.52
C GLY A 602 -8.81 -20.60 4.71
N ALA A 603 -8.12 -20.19 3.65
CA ALA A 603 -7.23 -21.07 2.88
C ALA A 603 -6.02 -21.48 3.73
N ILE A 604 -5.78 -22.78 3.84
CA ILE A 604 -4.76 -23.40 4.70
C ILE A 604 -3.45 -23.59 3.91
N ALA A 605 -2.32 -23.36 4.57
CA ALA A 605 -0.98 -23.56 4.03
C ALA A 605 -0.66 -25.04 3.77
N SER A 606 0.33 -25.28 2.91
CA SER A 606 0.95 -26.60 2.73
C SER A 606 1.70 -27.04 3.97
N GLU A 607 1.90 -28.36 4.12
CA GLU A 607 2.80 -28.96 5.12
C GLU A 607 4.26 -28.48 4.94
N HIS A 608 4.65 -27.99 3.75
CA HIS A 608 6.04 -27.64 3.43
C HIS A 608 6.26 -26.22 2.85
N LEU A 609 5.26 -25.60 2.22
CA LEU A 609 5.37 -24.27 1.57
C LEU A 609 4.37 -23.26 2.14
N ARG A 610 4.88 -22.09 2.54
CA ARG A 610 4.12 -20.99 3.16
C ARG A 610 4.02 -19.80 2.20
N LEU A 611 3.22 -18.79 2.56
CA LEU A 611 3.02 -17.58 1.74
C LEU A 611 4.34 -16.87 1.39
N LEU A 612 5.31 -16.94 2.32
CA LEU A 612 6.66 -16.42 2.16
C LEU A 612 7.67 -17.57 2.32
N GLN A 613 8.53 -17.75 1.32
CA GLN A 613 9.67 -18.67 1.36
C GLN A 613 10.98 -17.87 1.34
N LEU A 614 11.90 -18.20 2.25
CA LEU A 614 13.25 -17.66 2.27
C LEU A 614 14.20 -18.62 1.55
N SER A 615 14.73 -18.20 0.40
CA SER A 615 15.73 -18.94 -0.37
C SER A 615 17.12 -18.31 -0.30
N HIS A 616 17.32 -17.38 0.64
CA HIS A 616 18.62 -16.81 0.95
C HIS A 616 18.73 -16.50 2.46
N PRO A 617 19.83 -16.87 3.16
CA PRO A 617 19.97 -16.63 4.60
C PRO A 617 19.83 -15.17 5.02
N ASN A 618 20.27 -14.23 4.17
CA ASN A 618 20.23 -12.79 4.46
C ASN A 618 19.01 -12.08 3.84
N ALA A 619 17.97 -12.81 3.45
CA ALA A 619 16.82 -12.21 2.76
C ALA A 619 16.07 -11.18 3.61
N LEU A 620 16.05 -11.34 4.93
CA LEU A 620 15.32 -10.50 5.88
C LEU A 620 16.21 -9.88 6.97
N GLN A 621 17.54 -9.85 6.76
CA GLN A 621 18.51 -9.56 7.82
C GLN A 621 18.23 -8.29 8.62
N TYR A 622 17.68 -7.24 7.97
CA TYR A 622 17.40 -5.95 8.60
C TYR A 622 15.90 -5.63 8.73
N ALA A 623 15.02 -6.50 8.22
CA ALA A 623 13.58 -6.26 8.19
C ALA A 623 12.90 -6.73 9.48
N THR A 624 11.81 -6.06 9.86
CA THR A 624 10.89 -6.57 10.88
C THR A 624 9.89 -7.52 10.23
N LEU A 625 9.92 -8.80 10.58
CA LEU A 625 8.99 -9.80 10.10
C LEU A 625 7.79 -9.92 11.05
N ALA A 626 6.60 -9.60 10.57
CA ALA A 626 5.35 -9.70 11.32
C ALA A 626 4.53 -10.91 10.86
N LEU A 627 4.44 -11.93 11.73
CA LEU A 627 3.70 -13.16 11.48
C LEU A 627 2.32 -13.10 12.13
N ASN A 628 1.38 -12.44 11.48
CA ASN A 628 0.06 -12.11 12.05
C ASN A 628 -1.02 -13.16 11.74
N THR A 629 -0.64 -14.33 11.20
CA THR A 629 -1.60 -15.33 10.71
C THR A 629 -2.03 -16.34 11.79
N TYR A 630 -3.25 -16.85 11.71
CA TYR A 630 -3.70 -18.03 12.48
C TYR A 630 -3.19 -19.37 11.87
N VAL A 631 -2.20 -19.34 10.95
CA VAL A 631 -1.65 -20.57 10.38
C VAL A 631 -0.43 -20.99 11.20
N PRO A 632 -0.33 -22.26 11.65
CA PRO A 632 0.91 -22.79 12.23
C PRO A 632 2.02 -22.70 11.19
N ASP A 633 3.18 -22.13 11.49
CA ASP A 633 4.34 -21.89 10.62
C ASP A 633 4.15 -20.78 9.57
N GLY A 634 4.49 -19.55 9.98
CA GLY A 634 4.30 -18.32 9.19
C GLY A 634 5.12 -18.23 7.90
N ILE A 635 6.36 -18.75 7.89
CA ILE A 635 7.26 -18.77 6.72
C ILE A 635 7.88 -20.17 6.50
N SER A 636 8.39 -20.43 5.30
CA SER A 636 9.21 -21.63 5.02
C SER A 636 10.66 -21.26 4.68
N PHE A 637 11.58 -22.16 5.01
CA PHE A 637 13.01 -22.04 4.69
C PHE A 637 13.37 -23.03 3.58
N ASP A 638 13.98 -22.56 2.50
CA ASP A 638 14.42 -23.42 1.40
C ASP A 638 15.60 -24.30 1.84
N ALA A 639 15.48 -25.62 1.66
CA ALA A 639 16.53 -26.58 2.00
C ALA A 639 17.86 -26.30 1.27
N SER A 640 17.80 -25.80 0.03
CA SER A 640 19.01 -25.45 -0.72
C SER A 640 19.75 -24.24 -0.16
N ALA A 641 19.05 -23.38 0.59
CA ALA A 641 19.61 -22.18 1.22
C ALA A 641 20.08 -22.43 2.66
N ASN A 642 19.72 -23.58 3.27
CA ASN A 642 20.05 -23.97 4.65
C ASN A 642 21.54 -24.35 4.80
N THR A 643 22.42 -23.38 4.54
CA THR A 643 23.89 -23.51 4.61
C THR A 643 24.51 -22.61 5.68
N ALA A 644 23.72 -21.69 6.24
CA ALA A 644 24.05 -20.76 7.30
C ALA A 644 22.75 -20.37 8.05
N PRO A 645 22.84 -19.76 9.25
CA PRO A 645 21.66 -19.25 9.93
C PRO A 645 20.86 -18.28 9.07
N PHE A 646 19.53 -18.38 9.06
CA PHE A 646 18.67 -17.39 8.43
C PHE A 646 18.54 -16.16 9.33
N LEU A 647 18.88 -14.99 8.81
CA LEU A 647 18.91 -13.73 9.55
C LEU A 647 17.60 -12.96 9.34
N VAL A 648 17.01 -12.52 10.44
CA VAL A 648 15.82 -11.67 10.50
C VAL A 648 16.13 -10.47 11.41
N GLY A 649 15.69 -9.28 11.01
CA GLY A 649 15.86 -8.06 11.82
C GLY A 649 15.13 -8.16 13.15
N CYS A 650 13.80 -8.13 13.12
CA CYS A 650 12.94 -8.36 14.28
C CYS A 650 11.83 -9.36 13.95
N LEU A 651 11.24 -9.99 14.97
CA LEU A 651 10.10 -10.91 14.81
C LEU A 651 8.92 -10.43 15.67
N THR A 652 7.74 -10.33 15.08
CA THR A 652 6.49 -9.96 15.76
C THR A 652 5.33 -10.84 15.29
N GLY A 653 4.19 -10.74 15.97
CA GLY A 653 2.96 -11.44 15.60
C GLY A 653 2.65 -12.65 16.46
N THR A 654 1.62 -13.40 16.06
CA THR A 654 0.97 -14.43 16.89
C THR A 654 1.01 -15.83 16.27
N ALA A 655 1.46 -15.95 15.01
CA ALA A 655 1.54 -17.25 14.33
C ALA A 655 2.73 -18.05 14.85
N ASP A 656 2.58 -19.35 15.07
CA ASP A 656 3.71 -20.22 15.38
C ASP A 656 4.71 -20.29 14.19
N GLN A 657 5.96 -20.64 14.45
CA GLN A 657 6.99 -20.84 13.44
C GLN A 657 7.81 -22.12 13.67
N LEU A 658 7.68 -23.08 12.75
CA LEU A 658 8.55 -24.25 12.66
C LEU A 658 9.97 -23.88 12.19
N LEU A 659 10.99 -24.33 12.91
CA LEU A 659 12.41 -24.18 12.60
C LEU A 659 12.95 -25.42 11.86
N ALA A 660 12.33 -25.74 10.73
CA ALA A 660 12.79 -26.75 9.79
C ALA A 660 12.72 -26.23 8.36
N ASP A 661 13.61 -26.71 7.50
CA ASP A 661 13.55 -26.40 6.07
C ASP A 661 12.51 -27.24 5.34
N THR A 662 12.34 -27.00 4.04
CA THR A 662 11.36 -27.71 3.21
C THR A 662 11.56 -29.23 3.16
N ASP A 663 12.77 -29.72 3.46
CA ASP A 663 13.11 -31.15 3.51
C ASP A 663 13.01 -31.72 4.95
N GLY A 664 12.69 -30.88 5.94
CA GLY A 664 12.55 -31.23 7.35
C GLY A 664 13.86 -31.17 8.15
N ASN A 665 14.96 -30.67 7.57
CA ASN A 665 16.21 -30.54 8.32
C ASN A 665 16.15 -29.35 9.28
N ALA A 666 16.93 -29.43 10.36
CA ALA A 666 17.00 -28.36 11.35
C ALA A 666 17.48 -27.03 10.75
N VAL A 667 16.77 -25.95 11.08
CA VAL A 667 17.13 -24.57 10.69
C VAL A 667 17.64 -23.81 11.90
N THR A 668 18.70 -23.01 11.72
CA THR A 668 19.10 -22.00 12.71
C THR A 668 18.49 -20.66 12.33
N LEU A 669 17.61 -20.11 13.18
CA LEU A 669 17.03 -18.77 13.02
C LEU A 669 17.82 -17.78 13.88
N ASN A 670 18.33 -16.71 13.25
CA ASN A 670 19.02 -15.61 13.93
C ASN A 670 18.16 -14.34 13.87
N ILE A 671 17.69 -13.89 15.03
CA ILE A 671 16.85 -12.69 15.19
C ILE A 671 17.64 -11.55 15.83
N GLY A 672 17.25 -10.31 15.57
CA GLY A 672 17.87 -9.09 16.12
C GLY A 672 18.86 -8.41 15.18
N GLY A 673 18.86 -8.75 13.88
CA GLY A 673 19.80 -8.22 12.90
C GLY A 673 19.69 -6.71 12.63
N ASN A 674 18.61 -6.05 13.07
CA ASN A 674 18.37 -4.61 12.94
C ASN A 674 18.49 -3.82 14.25
N ASP A 675 19.03 -4.43 15.31
CA ASP A 675 19.14 -3.83 16.65
C ASP A 675 17.82 -3.41 17.33
N GLY A 676 16.67 -3.73 16.72
CA GLY A 676 15.35 -3.40 17.24
C GLY A 676 14.92 -4.28 18.41
N SER A 677 13.89 -3.83 19.11
CA SER A 677 13.17 -4.60 20.13
C SER A 677 11.79 -4.98 19.62
N SER A 678 11.33 -6.19 19.92
CA SER A 678 10.03 -6.69 19.46
C SER A 678 9.43 -7.74 20.39
N ASP A 679 8.10 -7.86 20.36
CA ASP A 679 7.35 -8.89 21.07
C ASP A 679 6.74 -9.88 20.07
N TYR A 680 6.96 -11.17 20.29
CA TYR A 680 6.43 -12.26 19.48
C TYR A 680 5.64 -13.23 20.37
N GLU A 681 4.36 -13.36 20.08
CA GLU A 681 3.42 -14.17 20.84
C GLU A 681 3.33 -15.61 20.31
N GLY A 682 3.70 -15.83 19.05
CA GLY A 682 3.76 -17.17 18.45
C GLY A 682 4.83 -18.05 19.10
N ALA A 683 4.66 -19.37 19.01
CA ALA A 683 5.66 -20.33 19.46
C ALA A 683 6.67 -20.67 18.36
N LEU A 684 7.96 -20.68 18.69
CA LEU A 684 8.99 -21.30 17.88
C LEU A 684 9.03 -22.82 18.16
N THR A 685 8.98 -23.66 17.12
CA THR A 685 8.87 -25.12 17.24
C THR A 685 9.86 -25.87 16.34
N GLY A 686 9.96 -27.20 16.47
CA GLY A 686 10.72 -28.06 15.55
C GLY A 686 12.18 -28.36 15.94
N PRO A 687 12.96 -28.99 15.06
CA PRO A 687 14.31 -29.47 15.37
C PRO A 687 15.39 -28.36 15.39
N GLY A 688 15.04 -27.14 14.96
CA GLY A 688 15.98 -26.04 14.77
C GLY A 688 16.50 -25.35 16.04
N SER A 689 17.41 -24.41 15.84
CA SER A 689 18.09 -23.62 16.88
C SER A 689 17.77 -22.13 16.76
N LEU A 690 17.92 -21.39 17.86
CA LEU A 690 17.69 -19.95 17.94
C LEU A 690 18.99 -19.20 18.29
N VAL A 691 19.27 -18.12 17.56
CA VAL A 691 20.30 -17.12 17.88
C VAL A 691 19.63 -15.77 18.06
N LYS A 692 19.91 -15.09 19.17
CA LYS A 692 19.57 -13.67 19.39
C LYS A 692 20.83 -12.83 19.25
N SER A 693 20.84 -11.92 18.27
CA SER A 693 21.90 -10.95 17.99
C SER A 693 21.39 -9.51 18.13
N GLY A 694 22.26 -8.53 17.91
CA GLY A 694 21.93 -7.11 18.05
C GLY A 694 21.68 -6.65 19.49
N THR A 695 21.51 -5.34 19.67
CA THR A 695 21.46 -4.69 20.99
C THR A 695 20.07 -4.64 21.62
N GLY A 696 19.00 -4.80 20.83
CA GLY A 696 17.61 -4.73 21.28
C GLY A 696 17.16 -5.93 22.12
N THR A 697 15.90 -5.87 22.57
CA THR A 697 15.22 -6.90 23.36
C THR A 697 14.18 -7.62 22.52
N ILE A 698 14.32 -8.93 22.31
CA ILE A 698 13.21 -9.73 21.76
C ILE A 698 12.52 -10.48 22.90
N THR A 699 11.21 -10.27 23.03
CA THR A 699 10.33 -11.02 23.93
C THR A 699 9.65 -12.15 23.17
N LEU A 700 9.79 -13.39 23.67
CA LEU A 700 9.02 -14.54 23.21
C LEU A 700 7.99 -14.92 24.28
N SER A 701 6.74 -14.60 24.02
CA SER A 701 5.62 -14.84 24.96
C SER A 701 4.97 -16.21 24.76
N GLY A 702 5.06 -16.77 23.55
CA GLY A 702 4.58 -18.11 23.23
C GLY A 702 5.37 -19.22 23.92
N LEU A 703 4.78 -20.41 24.03
CA LEU A 703 5.46 -21.60 24.53
C LEU A 703 6.38 -22.17 23.43
N ASN A 704 7.61 -21.68 23.39
CA ASN A 704 8.62 -22.16 22.45
C ASN A 704 9.03 -23.60 22.80
N THR A 705 9.05 -24.50 21.82
CA THR A 705 9.34 -25.94 21.98
C THR A 705 10.34 -26.47 20.94
N TYR A 706 11.13 -25.58 20.35
CA TYR A 706 12.21 -26.00 19.46
C TYR A 706 13.27 -26.82 20.22
N GLN A 707 13.86 -27.81 19.56
CA GLN A 707 14.71 -28.83 20.19
C GLN A 707 16.20 -28.48 20.17
N GLY A 708 16.62 -27.55 19.30
CA GLY A 708 18.01 -27.15 19.15
C GLY A 708 18.51 -26.17 20.21
N SER A 709 19.72 -25.66 19.99
CA SER A 709 20.40 -24.77 20.93
C SER A 709 19.83 -23.34 20.92
N THR A 710 20.04 -22.63 22.04
CA THR A 710 19.76 -21.19 22.16
C THR A 710 21.05 -20.43 22.41
N MET A 711 21.36 -19.44 21.57
CA MET A 711 22.52 -18.56 21.74
C MET A 711 22.09 -17.10 21.85
N VAL A 712 22.37 -16.46 22.98
CA VAL A 712 22.22 -15.01 23.15
C VAL A 712 23.58 -14.35 22.93
N ALA A 713 23.83 -13.94 21.68
CA ALA A 713 25.07 -13.30 21.28
C ALA A 713 25.14 -11.82 21.72
N GLY A 714 24.00 -11.14 21.82
CA GLY A 714 23.92 -9.74 22.26
C GLY A 714 22.49 -9.29 22.60
N GLY A 715 22.41 -8.20 23.36
CA GLY A 715 21.13 -7.62 23.79
C GLY A 715 20.40 -8.54 24.76
N THR A 716 19.06 -8.49 24.76
CA THR A 716 18.23 -9.31 25.66
C THR A 716 17.33 -10.25 24.86
N LEU A 717 17.34 -11.54 25.22
CA LEU A 717 16.27 -12.48 24.88
C LEU A 717 15.41 -12.64 26.13
N ARG A 718 14.12 -12.30 26.04
CA ARG A 718 13.18 -12.42 27.16
C ARG A 718 12.21 -13.56 26.87
N LEU A 719 12.15 -14.54 27.78
CA LEU A 719 11.23 -15.67 27.70
C LEU A 719 10.15 -15.50 28.78
N GLU A 720 8.88 -15.57 28.40
CA GLU A 720 7.76 -15.47 29.36
C GLU A 720 7.15 -16.84 29.73
N SER A 721 7.69 -17.91 29.16
CA SER A 721 7.31 -19.30 29.44
C SER A 721 8.56 -20.18 29.59
N ALA A 722 8.51 -21.16 30.49
CA ALA A 722 9.48 -22.26 30.54
C ALA A 722 9.10 -23.30 29.49
N GLY A 723 9.97 -23.54 28.53
CA GLY A 723 9.68 -24.42 27.39
C GLY A 723 10.89 -24.86 26.58
N LEU A 724 12.10 -24.47 27.00
CA LEU A 724 13.32 -24.92 26.34
C LEU A 724 13.42 -26.45 26.47
N SER A 725 13.95 -27.11 25.45
CA SER A 725 14.14 -28.57 25.51
C SER A 725 15.07 -28.96 26.67
N ASP A 726 14.70 -30.02 27.39
CA ASP A 726 15.49 -30.61 28.49
C ASP A 726 16.92 -30.99 28.06
N SER A 727 17.16 -31.25 26.76
CA SER A 727 18.49 -31.54 26.21
C SER A 727 19.21 -30.31 25.66
N SER A 728 18.54 -29.15 25.59
CA SER A 728 19.08 -27.98 24.89
C SER A 728 20.35 -27.42 25.55
N LYS A 729 21.22 -26.88 24.69
CA LYS A 729 22.35 -26.03 25.10
C LYS A 729 21.91 -24.57 25.06
N VAL A 730 22.06 -23.87 26.18
CA VAL A 730 21.86 -22.41 26.29
C VAL A 730 23.22 -21.75 26.44
N SER A 731 23.58 -20.86 25.53
CA SER A 731 24.83 -20.10 25.55
C SER A 731 24.55 -18.61 25.61
N ILE A 732 25.20 -17.89 26.51
CA ILE A 732 25.05 -16.45 26.68
C ILE A 732 26.44 -15.83 26.62
N ALA A 733 26.65 -14.95 25.64
CA ALA A 733 27.90 -14.19 25.50
C ALA A 733 27.94 -12.99 26.46
N ALA A 734 29.10 -12.34 26.59
CA ALA A 734 29.33 -11.27 27.57
C ALA A 734 28.41 -10.06 27.41
N SER A 735 27.94 -9.81 26.18
CA SER A 735 26.99 -8.75 25.84
C SER A 735 25.53 -9.21 25.81
N GLY A 736 25.27 -10.48 26.11
CA GLY A 736 23.95 -11.09 26.06
C GLY A 736 23.31 -11.21 27.45
N ILE A 737 21.99 -11.09 27.49
CA ILE A 737 21.16 -11.31 28.67
C ILE A 737 20.01 -12.25 28.28
N LEU A 738 19.79 -13.29 29.07
CA LEU A 738 18.56 -14.08 29.02
C LEU A 738 17.68 -13.65 30.21
N GLU A 739 16.57 -12.99 29.92
CA GLU A 739 15.57 -12.61 30.91
C GLU A 739 14.50 -13.71 31.00
N LEU A 740 14.42 -14.36 32.16
CA LEU A 740 13.43 -15.39 32.46
C LEU A 740 12.25 -14.73 33.18
N ASP A 741 11.33 -14.12 32.43
CA ASP A 741 10.14 -13.44 32.99
C ASP A 741 8.96 -14.41 33.20
N HIS A 742 9.26 -15.52 33.85
CA HIS A 742 8.30 -16.49 34.37
C HIS A 742 8.72 -16.89 35.79
N ASN A 743 7.86 -17.52 36.59
CA ASN A 743 8.16 -17.89 37.98
C ASN A 743 8.60 -19.37 38.13
N GLU A 744 8.94 -20.01 37.02
CA GLU A 744 9.19 -21.46 36.94
C GLU A 744 10.68 -21.78 36.83
N THR A 745 11.02 -23.05 37.04
CA THR A 745 12.35 -23.60 36.75
C THR A 745 12.28 -24.38 35.45
N ASP A 746 12.96 -23.90 34.41
CA ASP A 746 13.06 -24.59 33.12
C ASP A 746 14.25 -25.56 33.15
N VAL A 747 14.13 -26.73 32.53
CA VAL A 747 15.18 -27.77 32.54
C VAL A 747 15.95 -27.72 31.24
N ILE A 748 17.29 -27.75 31.30
CA ILE A 748 18.14 -27.75 30.12
C ILE A 748 19.32 -28.72 30.30
N GLY A 749 19.94 -29.07 29.18
CA GLY A 749 21.12 -29.93 29.15
C GLY A 749 22.33 -29.16 29.67
N VAL A 750 22.71 -28.09 28.98
CA VAL A 750 23.97 -27.38 29.21
C VAL A 750 23.74 -25.87 29.26
N LEU A 751 24.35 -25.19 30.23
CA LEU A 751 24.47 -23.73 30.27
C LEU A 751 25.91 -23.29 30.07
N VAL A 752 26.15 -22.36 29.15
CA VAL A 752 27.44 -21.72 28.89
C VAL A 752 27.31 -20.22 29.10
N LEU A 753 28.13 -19.66 29.99
CA LEU A 753 28.19 -18.23 30.28
C LEU A 753 29.59 -17.73 29.91
N ASP A 754 29.71 -16.78 29.00
CA ASP A 754 30.99 -16.25 28.53
C ASP A 754 31.96 -17.31 28.01
N GLY A 755 31.41 -18.33 27.34
CA GLY A 755 32.19 -19.46 26.84
C GLY A 755 32.59 -20.48 27.92
N VAL A 756 32.16 -20.29 29.18
CA VAL A 756 32.42 -21.20 30.30
C VAL A 756 31.18 -22.06 30.57
N ALA A 757 31.30 -23.37 30.38
CA ALA A 757 30.26 -24.33 30.75
C ALA A 757 30.04 -24.36 32.27
N GLN A 758 28.78 -24.41 32.67
CA GLN A 758 28.37 -24.38 34.07
C GLN A 758 28.06 -25.79 34.60
N ALA A 759 28.45 -26.07 35.84
CA ALA A 759 28.19 -27.36 36.51
C ALA A 759 26.67 -27.61 36.67
N PRO A 760 26.22 -28.85 36.90
CA PRO A 760 24.80 -29.14 37.04
C PRO A 760 24.29 -28.45 38.31
N GLY A 761 23.13 -27.82 38.23
CA GLY A 761 22.61 -26.97 39.29
C GLY A 761 21.57 -25.99 38.80
N ILE A 762 21.03 -25.19 39.73
CA ILE A 762 20.02 -24.19 39.43
C ILE A 762 20.69 -22.82 39.27
N TYR A 763 20.50 -22.20 38.10
CA TYR A 763 21.02 -20.88 37.76
C TYR A 763 19.89 -19.88 37.60
N ASN A 764 20.05 -18.69 38.16
CA ASN A 764 19.08 -17.61 38.13
C ASN A 764 19.79 -16.25 38.24
N SER A 765 19.02 -15.18 38.44
CA SER A 765 19.54 -13.82 38.54
C SER A 765 20.49 -13.57 39.73
N SER A 766 20.53 -14.47 40.72
CA SER A 766 21.40 -14.33 41.89
C SER A 766 22.79 -14.96 41.74
N ASN A 767 22.98 -15.89 40.80
CA ASN A 767 24.21 -16.70 40.71
C ASN A 767 24.77 -16.87 39.28
N SER A 768 24.17 -16.25 38.26
CA SER A 768 24.64 -16.29 36.86
C SER A 768 25.69 -15.22 36.50
N GLY A 769 26.13 -14.41 37.45
CA GLY A 769 27.04 -13.29 37.18
C GLY A 769 26.40 -12.14 36.37
N GLY A 770 25.07 -12.10 36.26
CA GLY A 770 24.33 -11.06 35.55
C GLY A 770 23.80 -11.46 34.16
N HIS A 771 24.15 -12.66 33.68
CA HIS A 771 23.70 -13.19 32.39
C HIS A 771 22.23 -13.63 32.39
N LEU A 772 21.72 -14.05 33.54
CA LEU A 772 20.30 -14.35 33.73
C LEU A 772 19.64 -13.21 34.52
N THR A 773 18.46 -12.79 34.09
CA THR A 773 17.61 -11.83 34.81
C THR A 773 16.17 -12.35 34.90
N GLY A 774 15.26 -11.59 35.51
CA GLY A 774 13.87 -12.02 35.72
C GLY A 774 13.65 -12.85 36.99
N SER A 775 12.44 -13.41 37.12
CA SER A 775 11.98 -14.21 38.27
C SER A 775 12.25 -15.71 38.15
N GLY A 776 12.54 -16.20 36.94
CA GLY A 776 12.68 -17.63 36.65
C GLY A 776 14.09 -18.17 36.92
N SER A 777 14.26 -19.46 36.64
CA SER A 777 15.56 -20.13 36.78
C SER A 777 15.73 -21.26 35.77
N LEU A 778 16.99 -21.62 35.47
CA LEU A 778 17.36 -22.79 34.68
C LEU A 778 17.91 -23.89 35.58
N GLN A 779 17.43 -25.12 35.45
CA GLN A 779 18.04 -26.31 36.02
C GLN A 779 18.93 -26.97 34.97
N VAL A 780 20.23 -26.86 35.16
CA VAL A 780 21.25 -27.48 34.32
C VAL A 780 21.45 -28.92 34.78
N THR A 781 21.23 -29.87 33.89
CA THR A 781 21.32 -31.31 34.20
C THR A 781 22.66 -31.93 33.80
N ALA A 782 23.43 -31.30 32.90
CA ALA A 782 24.74 -31.74 32.46
C ALA A 782 25.75 -30.58 32.40
N THR A 783 27.04 -30.87 32.65
CA THR A 783 28.13 -29.86 32.60
C THR A 783 28.78 -29.72 31.23
N GLN A 784 28.16 -30.28 30.18
CA GLN A 784 28.85 -30.84 29.01
C GLN A 784 29.51 -32.18 29.39
N VAL A 785 29.17 -33.26 28.70
CA VAL A 785 29.97 -34.50 28.72
C VAL A 785 30.62 -34.57 27.35
N GLY A 786 31.75 -33.89 27.19
CA GLY A 786 32.72 -34.22 26.15
C GLY A 786 33.37 -35.57 26.45
N PHE A 787 34.21 -36.07 25.54
CA PHE A 787 34.89 -37.35 25.73
C PHE A 787 35.59 -37.48 27.10
N ALA A 788 36.32 -36.45 27.53
CA ALA A 788 37.09 -36.51 28.78
C ALA A 788 36.19 -36.59 30.02
N GLU A 789 35.13 -35.82 30.09
CA GLU A 789 34.17 -35.80 31.20
C GLU A 789 33.32 -37.07 31.24
N PHE A 790 32.98 -37.63 30.07
CA PHE A 790 32.36 -38.95 29.96
C PHE A 790 33.26 -40.02 30.59
N MET A 791 34.55 -40.08 30.24
CA MET A 791 35.48 -41.04 30.83
C MET A 791 35.67 -40.83 32.34
N ASN A 792 35.73 -39.57 32.80
CA ASN A 792 35.84 -39.23 34.22
C ASN A 792 34.61 -39.62 35.06
N SER A 793 33.49 -39.97 34.43
CA SER A 793 32.29 -40.43 35.14
C SER A 793 32.37 -41.88 35.63
N PHE A 794 33.34 -42.65 35.12
CA PHE A 794 33.55 -44.06 35.49
C PHE A 794 34.67 -44.21 36.52
N SER A 795 34.40 -44.94 37.59
CA SER A 795 35.39 -45.19 38.66
C SER A 795 36.16 -46.48 38.42
N GLY A 796 37.46 -46.50 38.69
CA GLY A 796 38.28 -47.71 38.64
C GLY A 796 39.13 -47.88 37.37
N LEU A 797 39.07 -46.91 36.45
CA LEU A 797 39.94 -46.82 35.27
C LEU A 797 41.22 -46.03 35.58
N SER A 798 42.34 -46.49 35.05
CA SER A 798 43.62 -45.77 35.03
C SER A 798 43.65 -44.71 33.92
N SER A 799 44.62 -43.79 33.97
CA SER A 799 44.75 -42.74 32.94
C SER A 799 45.01 -43.31 31.54
N GLU A 800 45.66 -44.47 31.43
CA GLU A 800 45.87 -45.18 30.17
C GLU A 800 44.58 -45.84 29.65
N GLU A 801 43.75 -46.36 30.55
CA GLU A 801 42.44 -46.94 30.22
C GLU A 801 41.39 -45.89 29.85
N MET A 802 41.67 -44.61 30.07
CA MET A 802 40.78 -43.50 29.71
C MET A 802 41.04 -42.88 28.34
N LEU A 803 42.03 -43.39 27.58
CA LEU A 803 42.37 -42.85 26.27
C LEU A 803 41.28 -43.16 25.22
N PRO A 804 41.08 -42.30 24.19
CA PRO A 804 40.07 -42.50 23.14
C PRO A 804 40.14 -43.87 22.42
N ASP A 805 41.34 -44.43 22.30
CA ASP A 805 41.66 -45.69 21.63
C ASP A 805 41.84 -46.88 22.59
N ALA A 806 41.63 -46.68 23.90
CA ALA A 806 41.62 -47.75 24.88
C ALA A 806 40.28 -48.52 24.86
N ASP A 807 40.34 -49.77 25.31
CA ASP A 807 39.23 -50.75 25.39
C ASP A 807 39.41 -51.52 26.71
N PRO A 808 39.01 -50.94 27.86
CA PRO A 808 39.32 -51.47 29.19
C PRO A 808 38.61 -52.78 29.50
N ASP A 809 37.44 -53.01 28.91
CA ASP A 809 36.60 -54.18 29.11
C ASP A 809 36.80 -55.27 28.03
N SER A 810 37.61 -54.97 27.01
CA SER A 810 38.07 -55.88 25.95
C SER A 810 36.94 -56.46 25.10
N ASP A 811 35.92 -55.66 24.84
CA ASP A 811 34.76 -56.05 24.02
C ASP A 811 34.95 -55.72 22.52
N GLY A 812 36.00 -54.97 22.18
CA GLY A 812 36.35 -54.54 20.83
C GLY A 812 35.79 -53.17 20.43
N LEU A 813 35.11 -52.47 21.33
CA LEU A 813 34.72 -51.06 21.21
C LEU A 813 35.71 -50.21 22.00
N VAL A 814 36.27 -49.20 21.35
CA VAL A 814 37.13 -48.24 22.04
C VAL A 814 36.30 -47.18 22.74
N ASN A 815 36.82 -46.59 23.80
CA ASN A 815 36.19 -45.52 24.58
C ASN A 815 35.55 -44.41 23.72
N LEU A 816 36.21 -43.98 22.63
CA LEU A 816 35.66 -42.94 21.75
C LEU A 816 34.41 -43.40 21.00
N MET A 817 34.34 -44.68 20.65
CA MET A 817 33.16 -45.31 20.05
C MET A 817 32.02 -45.40 21.07
N GLU A 818 32.34 -45.77 22.31
CA GLU A 818 31.37 -45.86 23.42
C GLU A 818 30.81 -44.49 23.82
N TYR A 819 31.64 -43.45 23.74
CA TYR A 819 31.23 -42.06 23.90
C TYR A 819 30.29 -41.59 22.77
N ALA A 820 30.58 -41.97 21.53
CA ALA A 820 29.87 -41.50 20.35
C ALA A 820 28.56 -42.26 20.06
N LEU A 821 28.44 -43.50 20.55
CA LEU A 821 27.24 -44.32 20.51
C LEU A 821 26.51 -44.28 21.86
N ASP A 822 25.29 -44.80 21.93
CA ASP A 822 24.27 -44.72 23.02
C ASP A 822 24.74 -44.88 24.49
N GLY A 823 25.70 -44.07 24.95
CA GLY A 823 26.23 -44.00 26.30
C GLY A 823 26.75 -45.32 26.86
N PHE A 824 27.49 -46.10 26.06
CA PHE A 824 28.07 -47.38 26.47
C PHE A 824 28.99 -47.23 27.70
N ASP A 825 29.05 -48.25 28.55
CA ASP A 825 29.83 -48.21 29.80
C ASP A 825 31.21 -48.83 29.52
N PRO A 826 32.31 -48.04 29.53
CA PRO A 826 33.66 -48.50 29.20
C PRO A 826 34.24 -49.59 30.12
N VAL A 827 33.49 -50.03 31.11
CA VAL A 827 33.87 -51.07 32.08
C VAL A 827 33.03 -52.34 31.90
N VAL A 828 32.05 -52.36 30.98
CA VAL A 828 31.11 -53.48 30.80
C VAL A 828 30.94 -53.81 29.32
N PRO A 829 31.14 -55.08 28.91
CA PRO A 829 31.00 -55.47 27.50
C PRO A 829 29.67 -55.10 26.88
N ASN A 830 29.71 -54.44 25.72
CA ASN A 830 28.57 -53.86 25.01
C ASN A 830 28.43 -54.43 23.58
N SER A 831 27.33 -54.05 22.92
CA SER A 831 27.05 -54.44 21.52
C SER A 831 26.51 -53.23 20.77
N SER A 832 27.14 -52.87 19.64
CA SER A 832 27.00 -51.53 19.06
C SER A 832 26.24 -51.43 17.73
N ALA A 833 25.98 -52.55 17.04
CA ALA A 833 25.38 -52.54 15.70
C ALA A 833 24.21 -53.52 15.57
N THR A 834 23.16 -53.08 14.90
CA THR A 834 22.11 -53.99 14.41
C THR A 834 22.30 -54.26 12.92
N LEU A 835 22.20 -55.52 12.51
CA LEU A 835 22.13 -55.92 11.11
C LEU A 835 20.75 -56.53 10.85
N SER A 836 19.89 -55.80 10.15
CA SER A 836 18.53 -56.25 9.82
C SER A 836 18.27 -56.03 8.34
N SER A 837 17.77 -57.05 7.65
CA SER A 837 17.43 -56.97 6.22
C SER A 837 18.54 -56.43 5.30
N GLY A 838 19.81 -56.64 5.67
CA GLY A 838 20.97 -56.15 4.91
C GLY A 838 21.38 -54.72 5.23
N GLU A 839 20.72 -54.03 6.16
CA GLU A 839 21.10 -52.71 6.65
C GLU A 839 21.86 -52.82 7.97
N ILE A 840 23.06 -52.24 8.00
CA ILE A 840 23.82 -52.04 9.24
C ILE A 840 23.43 -50.67 9.82
N SER A 841 23.11 -50.63 11.11
CA SER A 841 22.63 -49.41 11.77
C SER A 841 23.26 -49.23 13.16
N TYR A 842 23.62 -47.98 13.46
CA TYR A 842 24.25 -47.54 14.72
C TYR A 842 23.45 -46.38 15.32
N SER A 843 23.15 -46.46 16.62
CA SER A 843 22.49 -45.38 17.37
C SER A 843 23.52 -44.40 17.92
N LYS A 844 23.39 -43.12 17.56
CA LYS A 844 24.28 -42.05 18.00
C LYS A 844 23.90 -41.60 19.39
N ARG A 845 24.90 -41.25 20.20
CA ARG A 845 24.66 -40.53 21.45
C ARG A 845 24.27 -39.10 21.14
N GLN A 846 23.08 -38.70 21.59
CA GLN A 846 22.56 -37.36 21.42
C GLN A 846 23.55 -36.27 21.88
N LEU A 847 24.16 -36.45 23.05
CA LEU A 847 25.11 -35.48 23.61
C LEU A 847 26.40 -35.33 22.76
N ALA A 848 26.87 -36.40 22.11
CA ALA A 848 28.04 -36.32 21.22
C ALA A 848 27.71 -35.58 19.91
N VAL A 849 26.47 -35.71 19.43
CA VAL A 849 25.96 -34.95 18.27
C VAL A 849 25.77 -33.47 18.62
N GLU A 850 25.17 -33.19 19.78
CA GLU A 850 24.93 -31.82 20.27
C GLU A 850 26.25 -31.08 20.61
N ASN A 851 27.26 -31.81 21.11
CA ASN A 851 28.59 -31.25 21.37
C ASN A 851 29.40 -30.99 20.09
N ASP A 852 29.05 -31.65 18.99
CA ASP A 852 29.72 -31.58 17.70
C ASP A 852 31.23 -31.91 17.77
N ASP A 853 31.67 -32.71 18.74
CA ASP A 853 33.08 -33.02 19.01
C ASP A 853 33.56 -34.32 18.32
N VAL A 854 32.67 -35.03 17.62
CA VAL A 854 32.98 -36.22 16.82
C VAL A 854 32.38 -36.18 15.42
N THR A 855 32.93 -36.98 14.51
CA THR A 855 32.41 -37.22 13.15
C THR A 855 32.13 -38.70 12.95
N TYR A 856 31.09 -39.02 12.17
CA TYR A 856 30.67 -40.40 11.87
C TYR A 856 30.82 -40.68 10.38
N GLN A 857 31.45 -41.81 10.03
CA GLN A 857 31.56 -42.31 8.66
C GLN A 857 31.36 -43.81 8.63
N ILE A 858 30.72 -44.33 7.59
CA ILE A 858 30.70 -45.77 7.32
C ILE A 858 31.72 -46.05 6.21
N GLU A 859 32.53 -47.08 6.41
CA GLU A 859 33.49 -47.57 5.41
C GLU A 859 33.19 -49.03 5.07
N ILE A 860 33.39 -49.42 3.80
CA ILE A 860 33.26 -50.80 3.34
C ILE A 860 34.55 -51.34 2.72
N SER A 861 34.72 -52.66 2.74
CA SER A 861 35.77 -53.40 2.02
C SER A 861 35.34 -54.86 1.85
N SER A 862 35.82 -55.55 0.81
CA SER A 862 35.66 -57.00 0.61
C SER A 862 36.84 -57.82 1.15
N THR A 863 37.92 -57.19 1.61
CA THR A 863 39.17 -57.86 2.07
C THR A 863 39.67 -57.35 3.43
N LEU A 864 38.80 -56.76 4.25
CA LEU A 864 39.15 -56.11 5.53
C LEU A 864 40.19 -54.98 5.36
N GLY A 865 40.19 -54.33 4.19
CA GLY A 865 41.12 -53.25 3.85
C GLY A 865 42.53 -53.70 3.49
N THR A 866 42.74 -54.99 3.20
CA THR A 866 44.06 -55.52 2.80
C THR A 866 44.23 -55.60 1.28
N GLY A 867 45.43 -55.32 0.79
CA GLY A 867 45.79 -55.54 -0.62
C GLY A 867 45.08 -54.61 -1.60
N SER A 868 44.34 -55.19 -2.56
CA SER A 868 43.74 -54.49 -3.72
C SER A 868 42.37 -53.84 -3.46
N ASP A 869 41.84 -53.91 -2.24
CA ASP A 869 40.53 -53.34 -1.88
C ASP A 869 40.57 -52.64 -0.50
N PRO A 870 41.08 -51.40 -0.43
CA PRO A 870 41.18 -50.64 0.81
C PRO A 870 39.79 -50.28 1.36
N TRP A 871 39.73 -49.82 2.62
CA TRP A 871 38.50 -49.26 3.17
C TRP A 871 38.08 -48.01 2.40
N VAL A 872 36.82 -47.96 1.95
CA VAL A 872 36.25 -46.82 1.21
C VAL A 872 35.07 -46.26 1.98
N VAL A 873 35.06 -44.95 2.19
CA VAL A 873 33.94 -44.22 2.80
C VAL A 873 32.72 -44.29 1.87
N VAL A 874 31.55 -44.60 2.42
CA VAL A 874 30.27 -44.64 1.70
C VAL A 874 29.35 -43.53 2.16
N THR A 875 28.43 -43.13 1.29
CA THR A 875 27.29 -42.29 1.67
C THR A 875 26.30 -43.15 2.48
N PRO A 876 25.96 -42.77 3.72
CA PRO A 876 24.98 -43.49 4.53
C PRO A 876 23.58 -43.51 3.89
N THR A 877 22.79 -44.54 4.18
CA THR A 877 21.35 -44.60 3.85
C THR A 877 20.57 -43.61 4.71
N VAL A 878 20.90 -43.53 6.00
CA VAL A 878 20.39 -42.55 6.97
C VAL A 878 21.57 -41.94 7.72
N ASN A 879 21.54 -40.63 7.96
CA ASN A 879 22.52 -39.94 8.78
C ASN A 879 21.89 -38.72 9.47
N ASP A 880 21.03 -38.97 10.44
CA ASP A 880 20.35 -37.93 11.23
C ASP A 880 21.00 -37.77 12.62
N SER A 881 20.36 -37.02 13.53
CA SER A 881 20.86 -36.79 14.88
C SER A 881 20.85 -38.03 15.78
N SER A 882 20.11 -39.07 15.41
CA SER A 882 19.87 -40.27 16.21
C SER A 882 20.54 -41.52 15.65
N VAL A 883 20.69 -41.63 14.33
CA VAL A 883 21.13 -42.86 13.65
C VAL A 883 22.06 -42.55 12.48
N ILE A 884 23.04 -43.44 12.29
CA ILE A 884 23.74 -43.60 11.01
C ILE A 884 23.61 -45.05 10.53
N SER A 885 23.16 -45.23 9.29
CA SER A 885 22.94 -46.55 8.72
C SER A 885 23.44 -46.67 7.28
N TYR A 886 23.68 -47.91 6.83
CA TYR A 886 24.05 -48.19 5.45
C TYR A 886 23.51 -49.55 5.01
N THR A 887 22.85 -49.57 3.85
CA THR A 887 22.37 -50.79 3.21
C THR A 887 23.50 -51.47 2.44
N LEU A 888 23.86 -52.68 2.85
CA LEU A 888 24.93 -53.45 2.24
C LEU A 888 24.58 -53.85 0.78
N PRO A 889 25.53 -53.74 -0.16
CA PRO A 889 25.35 -54.18 -1.53
C PRO A 889 25.03 -55.67 -1.64
N THR A 890 24.07 -56.04 -2.49
CA THR A 890 23.72 -57.43 -2.79
C THR A 890 24.56 -58.01 -3.93
N GLY A 891 24.80 -59.32 -3.94
CA GLY A 891 25.47 -60.03 -5.05
C GLY A 891 26.99 -60.16 -4.93
N LEU A 892 27.58 -59.71 -3.81
CA LEU A 892 28.99 -59.92 -3.47
C LEU A 892 29.14 -61.17 -2.61
N ASN A 893 30.26 -61.89 -2.76
CA ASN A 893 30.53 -63.11 -1.98
C ASN A 893 30.78 -62.80 -0.49
N GLN A 894 31.45 -61.69 -0.19
CA GLN A 894 31.71 -61.17 1.15
C GLN A 894 31.86 -59.64 1.10
N ILE A 895 31.28 -58.94 2.07
CA ILE A 895 31.47 -57.50 2.27
C ILE A 895 31.53 -57.21 3.77
N PHE A 896 32.49 -56.39 4.16
CA PHE A 896 32.69 -55.91 5.51
C PHE A 896 32.32 -54.43 5.55
N ALA A 897 31.62 -54.01 6.60
CA ALA A 897 31.33 -52.61 6.87
C ALA A 897 31.78 -52.29 8.29
N ARG A 898 32.28 -51.08 8.50
CA ARG A 898 32.63 -50.56 9.83
C ARG A 898 32.17 -49.12 9.99
N LEU A 899 31.82 -48.76 11.21
CA LEU A 899 31.71 -47.38 11.62
C LEU A 899 33.11 -46.84 11.97
N VAL A 900 33.39 -45.62 11.53
CA VAL A 900 34.56 -44.86 11.90
C VAL A 900 34.10 -43.59 12.59
N VAL A 901 34.49 -43.46 13.85
CA VAL A 901 34.31 -42.26 14.65
C VAL A 901 35.64 -41.56 14.77
N ARG A 902 35.68 -40.25 14.50
CA ARG A 902 36.87 -39.41 14.73
C ARG A 902 36.51 -38.23 15.59
N GLN A 903 37.33 -37.97 16.61
CA GLN A 903 37.26 -36.72 17.36
C GLN A 903 37.66 -35.55 16.45
N LYS A 904 36.92 -34.45 16.51
CA LYS A 904 37.18 -33.25 15.69
C LYS A 904 38.41 -32.46 16.14
#